data_AF-A0A919GII3-F1
#
_entry.id   AF-A0A919GII3-F1
#
_cell.length_a   1.000
_cell.length_b   1.000
_cell.length_c   1.000
_cell.angle_alpha   90.00
_cell.angle_beta   90.00
_cell.angle_gamma   90.00
#
_symmetry.space_group_name_H-M   'P 1'
#
loop_
_entity.id
_entity.type
_entity.pdbx_description
1 polymer ?
#
loop_
_entity_poly.entity_id
_entity_poly.type
_entity_poly.pdbx_seq_one_letter_code
_entity_poly.pdbx_strand_id
1 'polypeptide(L)'
;MKGDFTRRTFRSGNHYRGVLMQQGRVQLDADWNEQLDIQLHHDETTARDAIGAHGGPRGAAGFAITDPKGADPRDCPPEDLWLSLGRYYVDGILCENDNPVQLENQPDLPELGLPDADGRFVAYLDVWREHLTALERPELREVALGGPDTGTRSRTVWQVRLEQMANPEATPDKVAQPWKPRDSRTRGQLRARAQPPEAGPTPGVVPPHAGYRRVENQLYRVEIHEGSDGSPSFVWSRDNGTVAARLVGWSPQAITVDSPGRDEALGFSMGQWVEVTNHARTRRGEHGALAQLGEVSGTELKVVHWVGNPLGLSGSPGAVVRRWDSPGAVPITGDWIELEDGVQVQFEPGAFHRTGDYWLIPARTAALSLTDLDSDIPGNVEWPRGEDGVPVYQLPDGIKHHTAAIALLDRVSGLWTRVSDYRALFAPLAAAAPGLHVKHVRLLPRKETNEMDEDTNDGELGNDTSVATDDFLRSFVVVGFDDVPAPVPATDQSVLTVTLDLPYPLSPAERDAWRLPPGQFLGTQSFDLAGVLKNAGSALRWIPDLFLVKRLQSLLLDKEMPDRIRCRLTLNGRALTAKDHPDRLLNGLALTRPRPDGTTEVVLPTVDDVRGADFTFWFWIERARVKSAFDDSTFDENVFS
;
A
#
# COMPACT_ATOMS: atom_id res chain seq x y z
N MET A 1 -0.19 -22.75 10.99
CA MET A 1 -1.57 -23.27 10.98
C MET A 1 -1.53 -24.75 11.37
N LYS A 2 -2.03 -25.12 12.56
CA LYS A 2 -1.99 -26.48 13.13
C LYS A 2 -3.37 -26.90 13.64
N GLY A 3 -4.34 -27.00 12.72
CA GLY A 3 -5.74 -27.38 12.99
C GLY A 3 -6.13 -28.64 12.23
N ASP A 4 -7.18 -29.31 12.68
CA ASP A 4 -7.66 -30.57 12.09
C ASP A 4 -8.47 -30.23 10.84
N PHE A 5 -7.78 -30.29 9.71
CA PHE A 5 -8.31 -29.86 8.41
C PHE A 5 -8.24 -31.01 7.42
N THR A 6 -9.26 -31.11 6.56
CA THR A 6 -9.28 -32.15 5.54
C THR A 6 -8.20 -31.90 4.46
N ARG A 7 -8.03 -30.64 4.04
CA ARG A 7 -7.04 -30.16 3.03
C ARG A 7 -7.11 -28.63 2.86
N ARG A 8 -6.15 -28.06 2.11
CA ARG A 8 -6.21 -26.68 1.58
C ARG A 8 -6.24 -26.67 0.05
N THR A 9 -7.35 -26.22 -0.51
CA THR A 9 -7.63 -26.29 -1.95
C THR A 9 -7.40 -24.97 -2.70
N PHE A 10 -7.39 -23.83 -2.00
CA PHE A 10 -7.22 -22.53 -2.65
C PHE A 10 -5.94 -22.45 -3.49
N ARG A 11 -6.09 -22.03 -4.75
CA ARG A 11 -5.00 -21.71 -5.69
C ARG A 11 -5.36 -20.43 -6.42
N SER A 12 -4.56 -19.37 -6.28
CA SER A 12 -4.85 -18.06 -6.87
C SER A 12 -4.97 -18.10 -8.39
N GLY A 13 -4.23 -18.97 -9.07
CA GLY A 13 -4.26 -19.13 -10.54
C GLY A 13 -5.57 -19.69 -11.11
N ASN A 14 -6.45 -20.24 -10.27
CA ASN A 14 -7.77 -20.70 -10.72
C ASN A 14 -8.77 -19.55 -10.90
N HIS A 15 -8.48 -18.38 -10.33
CA HIS A 15 -9.33 -17.18 -10.40
C HIS A 15 -10.78 -17.39 -9.91
N TYR A 16 -10.98 -18.26 -8.92
CA TYR A 16 -12.29 -18.47 -8.31
C TYR A 16 -12.73 -17.24 -7.52
N ARG A 17 -14.04 -16.94 -7.56
CA ARG A 17 -14.68 -15.83 -6.83
C ARG A 17 -15.44 -16.28 -5.58
N GLY A 18 -15.66 -17.57 -5.42
CA GLY A 18 -16.30 -18.15 -4.23
C GLY A 18 -16.62 -19.63 -4.39
N VAL A 19 -17.11 -20.22 -3.30
CA VAL A 19 -17.52 -21.62 -3.17
C VAL A 19 -19.03 -21.68 -3.01
N LEU A 20 -19.70 -22.51 -3.83
CA LEU A 20 -21.17 -22.60 -3.86
C LEU A 20 -21.64 -23.91 -3.22
N MET A 21 -22.41 -23.82 -2.14
CA MET A 21 -23.05 -24.98 -1.53
C MET A 21 -24.13 -25.54 -2.46
N GLN A 22 -24.17 -26.87 -2.59
CA GLN A 22 -25.19 -27.58 -3.34
C GLN A 22 -26.15 -28.33 -2.42
N GLN A 23 -27.43 -28.29 -2.75
CA GLN A 23 -28.46 -29.01 -1.99
C GLN A 23 -28.18 -30.51 -1.95
N GLY A 24 -28.17 -31.08 -0.74
CA GLY A 24 -28.03 -32.52 -0.53
C GLY A 24 -26.62 -33.09 -0.71
N ARG A 25 -25.60 -32.23 -0.87
CA ARG A 25 -24.18 -32.65 -0.92
C ARG A 25 -23.51 -32.55 0.45
N VAL A 26 -22.50 -33.40 0.66
CA VAL A 26 -21.67 -33.39 1.87
C VAL A 26 -20.82 -32.11 1.88
N GLN A 27 -20.71 -31.47 3.05
CA GLN A 27 -19.85 -30.31 3.24
C GLN A 27 -18.55 -30.73 3.92
N LEU A 28 -17.44 -30.13 3.51
CA LEU A 28 -16.15 -30.28 4.16
C LEU A 28 -15.68 -28.94 4.72
N ASP A 29 -14.88 -28.98 5.77
CA ASP A 29 -14.18 -27.80 6.32
C ASP A 29 -13.34 -27.09 5.24
N ALA A 30 -12.77 -27.87 4.31
CA ALA A 30 -11.97 -27.35 3.19
C ALA A 30 -12.75 -26.34 2.32
N ASP A 31 -14.05 -26.55 2.11
CA ASP A 31 -14.90 -25.65 1.31
C ASP A 31 -15.06 -24.28 1.99
N TRP A 32 -15.27 -24.28 3.31
CA TRP A 32 -15.37 -23.07 4.12
C TRP A 32 -14.03 -22.32 4.20
N ASN A 33 -12.95 -23.05 4.41
CA ASN A 33 -11.60 -22.50 4.47
C ASN A 33 -11.15 -21.92 3.11
N GLU A 34 -11.49 -22.58 1.99
CA GLU A 34 -11.21 -22.06 0.65
C GLU A 34 -11.98 -20.77 0.35
N GLN A 35 -13.26 -20.69 0.74
CA GLN A 35 -14.03 -19.44 0.61
C GLN A 35 -13.37 -18.28 1.36
N LEU A 36 -12.84 -18.52 2.57
CA LEU A 36 -12.09 -17.51 3.31
C LEU A 36 -10.82 -17.08 2.59
N ASP A 37 -10.02 -18.05 2.11
CA ASP A 37 -8.77 -17.77 1.39
C ASP A 37 -9.02 -16.98 0.09
N ILE A 38 -10.10 -17.30 -0.65
CA ILE A 38 -10.53 -16.54 -1.85
C ILE A 38 -10.85 -15.09 -1.48
N GLN A 39 -11.62 -14.87 -0.42
CA GLN A 39 -12.02 -13.53 0.00
C GLN A 39 -10.81 -12.70 0.43
N LEU A 40 -9.92 -13.29 1.24
CA LEU A 40 -8.69 -12.63 1.69
C LEU A 40 -7.79 -12.27 0.51
N HIS A 41 -7.61 -13.17 -0.46
CA HIS A 41 -6.82 -12.87 -1.66
C HIS A 41 -7.38 -11.65 -2.41
N HIS A 42 -8.70 -11.56 -2.58
CA HIS A 42 -9.32 -10.41 -3.23
C HIS A 42 -9.23 -9.12 -2.42
N ASP A 43 -9.47 -9.19 -1.11
CA ASP A 43 -9.43 -8.01 -0.23
C ASP A 43 -8.02 -7.42 -0.15
N GLU A 44 -7.02 -8.28 0.09
CA GLU A 44 -5.61 -7.87 0.15
C GLU A 44 -5.12 -7.35 -1.22
N THR A 45 -5.48 -8.01 -2.33
CA THR A 45 -5.10 -7.55 -3.68
C THR A 45 -5.74 -6.20 -4.00
N THR A 46 -7.04 -6.03 -3.72
CA THR A 46 -7.76 -4.77 -3.97
C THR A 46 -7.16 -3.63 -3.14
N ALA A 47 -6.88 -3.88 -1.86
CA ALA A 47 -6.25 -2.89 -0.99
C ALA A 47 -4.84 -2.52 -1.48
N ARG A 48 -4.03 -3.50 -1.89
CA ARG A 48 -2.71 -3.26 -2.49
C ARG A 48 -2.79 -2.42 -3.76
N ASP A 49 -3.71 -2.73 -4.66
CA ASP A 49 -3.84 -2.02 -5.94
C ASP A 49 -4.34 -0.58 -5.75
N ALA A 50 -5.21 -0.34 -4.76
CA ALA A 50 -5.74 0.99 -4.45
C ALA A 50 -4.78 1.88 -3.63
N ILE A 51 -4.02 1.29 -2.70
CA ILE A 51 -3.18 2.02 -1.73
C ILE A 51 -1.71 2.05 -2.18
N GLY A 52 -1.26 1.01 -2.89
CA GLY A 52 0.14 0.72 -3.19
C GLY A 52 0.70 -0.39 -2.29
N ALA A 53 2.04 -0.58 -2.34
CA ALA A 53 2.71 -1.61 -1.55
C ALA A 53 2.53 -1.43 -0.03
N HIS A 54 2.37 -0.19 0.43
CA HIS A 54 1.99 0.11 1.80
C HIS A 54 1.38 1.52 1.90
N GLY A 55 0.59 1.78 2.93
CA GLY A 55 0.11 3.13 3.21
C GLY A 55 -0.90 3.25 4.33
N GLY A 56 -1.06 4.47 4.86
CA GLY A 56 -1.99 4.81 5.93
C GLY A 56 -2.98 5.90 5.50
N PRO A 57 -4.25 5.84 5.93
CA PRO A 57 -5.22 6.89 5.61
C PRO A 57 -4.84 8.19 6.31
N ARG A 58 -4.71 9.32 5.59
CA ARG A 58 -4.16 10.60 6.12
C ARG A 58 -4.78 11.06 7.45
N GLY A 59 -6.08 10.85 7.67
CA GLY A 59 -6.78 11.24 8.90
C GLY A 59 -6.78 10.20 10.04
N ALA A 60 -6.21 9.01 9.81
CA ALA A 60 -6.21 7.91 10.78
C ALA A 60 -4.98 7.00 10.63
N ALA A 61 -3.86 7.53 10.14
CA ALA A 61 -2.64 6.77 9.88
C ALA A 61 -1.90 6.51 11.19
N GLY A 62 -1.71 5.24 11.51
CA GLY A 62 -0.96 4.81 12.71
C GLY A 62 0.53 4.66 12.46
N PHE A 63 1.23 4.13 13.47
CA PHE A 63 2.63 3.67 13.39
C PHE A 63 3.66 4.76 13.11
N ALA A 64 3.32 6.05 13.22
CA ALA A 64 4.34 7.10 13.30
C ALA A 64 5.25 6.83 14.49
N ILE A 65 6.57 6.94 14.30
CA ILE A 65 7.51 6.99 15.42
C ILE A 65 7.50 8.41 15.99
N THR A 66 7.09 8.55 17.24
CA THR A 66 6.91 9.82 17.96
C THR A 66 7.61 9.81 19.31
N ASP A 67 7.77 10.98 19.91
CA ASP A 67 8.02 11.12 21.34
C ASP A 67 6.73 10.83 22.15
N PRO A 68 6.78 10.82 23.50
CA PRO A 68 5.59 10.59 24.34
C PRO A 68 4.49 11.66 24.19
N LYS A 69 4.81 12.82 23.60
CA LYS A 69 3.87 13.94 23.36
C LYS A 69 3.29 13.90 21.94
N GLY A 70 3.66 12.91 21.13
CA GLY A 70 3.22 12.77 19.74
C GLY A 70 3.99 13.64 18.75
N ALA A 71 5.09 14.27 19.16
CA ALA A 71 5.96 15.05 18.29
C ALA A 71 7.09 14.19 17.69
N ASP A 72 7.86 14.78 16.79
CA ASP A 72 9.01 14.11 16.17
C ASP A 72 10.12 13.86 17.22
N PRO A 73 10.62 12.63 17.36
CA PRO A 73 11.70 12.31 18.29
C PRO A 73 12.97 13.12 17.96
N ARG A 74 13.53 13.80 18.96
CA ARG A 74 14.78 14.57 18.86
C ARG A 74 15.62 14.35 20.11
N ASP A 75 16.77 13.71 19.95
CA ASP A 75 17.73 13.37 21.00
C ASP A 75 17.04 12.77 22.25
N CYS A 76 16.08 11.87 22.01
CA CYS A 76 15.27 11.25 23.06
C CYS A 76 15.88 9.92 23.50
N PRO A 77 15.73 9.54 24.78
CA PRO A 77 16.18 8.24 25.24
C PRO A 77 15.30 7.11 24.64
N PRO A 78 15.76 5.85 24.65
CA PRO A 78 15.05 4.72 24.02
C PRO A 78 13.61 4.52 24.50
N GLU A 79 13.34 4.74 25.79
CA GLU A 79 12.01 4.64 26.43
C GLU A 79 11.00 5.69 25.93
N ASP A 80 11.49 6.75 25.28
CA ASP A 80 10.71 7.83 24.70
C ASP A 80 10.40 7.61 23.21
N LEU A 81 10.76 6.46 22.62
CA LEU A 81 10.29 6.08 21.29
C LEU A 81 8.91 5.42 21.37
N TRP A 82 7.91 6.09 20.79
CA TRP A 82 6.51 5.65 20.77
C TRP A 82 6.00 5.42 19.35
N LEU A 83 4.97 4.59 19.22
CA LEU A 83 4.20 4.36 18.02
C LEU A 83 2.81 4.98 18.19
N SER A 84 2.42 5.84 17.26
CA SER A 84 1.08 6.42 17.24
C SER A 84 -0.02 5.38 16.93
N LEU A 85 -1.21 5.63 17.48
CA LEU A 85 -2.42 4.87 17.20
C LEU A 85 -2.92 5.11 15.77
N GLY A 86 -3.65 4.13 15.22
CA GLY A 86 -4.29 4.24 13.92
C GLY A 86 -4.10 3.01 13.06
N ARG A 87 -4.32 3.19 11.75
CA ARG A 87 -4.32 2.10 10.77
C ARG A 87 -3.22 2.26 9.75
N TYR A 88 -2.72 1.15 9.25
CA TYR A 88 -1.75 1.10 8.17
C TYR A 88 -1.91 -0.19 7.37
N TYR A 89 -1.58 -0.16 6.09
CA TYR A 89 -1.68 -1.31 5.20
C TYR A 89 -0.30 -1.69 4.71
N VAL A 90 0.00 -2.98 4.70
CA VAL A 90 1.25 -3.53 4.11
C VAL A 90 0.86 -4.67 3.19
N ASP A 91 1.20 -4.55 1.90
CA ASP A 91 0.78 -5.48 0.85
C ASP A 91 -0.75 -5.74 0.83
N GLY A 92 -1.54 -4.74 1.24
CA GLY A 92 -2.99 -4.83 1.36
C GLY A 92 -3.51 -5.38 2.70
N ILE A 93 -2.63 -5.88 3.58
CA ILE A 93 -3.00 -6.38 4.90
C ILE A 93 -3.20 -5.22 5.86
N LEU A 94 -4.40 -5.12 6.45
CA LEU A 94 -4.73 -4.12 7.47
C LEU A 94 -4.00 -4.42 8.79
N CYS A 95 -3.29 -3.41 9.28
CA CYS A 95 -2.67 -3.35 10.60
C CYS A 95 -3.34 -2.25 11.42
N GLU A 96 -3.69 -2.59 12.66
CA GLU A 96 -4.38 -1.68 13.58
C GLU A 96 -3.58 -1.57 14.87
N ASN A 97 -3.25 -0.35 15.25
CA ASN A 97 -2.70 -0.02 16.54
C ASN A 97 -3.73 0.80 17.32
N ASP A 98 -4.41 0.17 18.27
CA ASP A 98 -5.54 0.77 18.97
C ASP A 98 -5.13 1.89 19.94
N ASN A 99 -3.90 1.83 20.47
CA ASN A 99 -3.40 2.78 21.46
C ASN A 99 -1.97 3.21 21.13
N PRO A 100 -1.53 4.40 21.55
CA PRO A 100 -0.11 4.72 21.54
C PRO A 100 0.65 3.71 22.42
N VAL A 101 1.74 3.15 21.89
CA VAL A 101 2.57 2.17 22.60
C VAL A 101 4.05 2.52 22.49
N GLN A 102 4.84 2.22 23.50
CA GLN A 102 6.29 2.31 23.39
C GLN A 102 6.82 1.28 22.39
N LEU A 103 7.89 1.62 21.67
CA LEU A 103 8.51 0.76 20.68
C LEU A 103 9.03 -0.55 21.29
N GLU A 104 9.44 -0.54 22.56
CA GLU A 104 9.88 -1.73 23.30
C GLU A 104 8.74 -2.47 24.04
N ASN A 105 7.53 -1.91 24.06
CA ASN A 105 6.35 -2.51 24.73
C ASN A 105 5.19 -2.70 23.74
N GLN A 106 5.52 -3.00 22.49
CA GLN A 106 4.54 -3.33 21.46
C GLN A 106 3.72 -4.56 21.88
N PRO A 107 2.43 -4.64 21.52
CA PRO A 107 1.67 -5.88 21.68
C PRO A 107 2.40 -7.00 20.94
N ASP A 108 2.34 -8.21 21.47
CA ASP A 108 2.87 -9.41 20.80
C ASP A 108 4.40 -9.41 20.56
N LEU A 109 5.16 -8.46 21.14
CA LEU A 109 6.60 -8.32 20.98
C LEU A 109 7.35 -9.59 21.43
N PRO A 110 8.25 -10.14 20.62
CA PRO A 110 9.03 -11.32 20.95
C PRO A 110 10.16 -11.09 21.97
N GLU A 111 10.06 -10.07 22.84
CA GLU A 111 11.11 -9.69 23.81
C GLU A 111 12.44 -9.23 23.16
N LEU A 112 12.36 -8.49 22.04
CA LEU A 112 13.54 -7.92 21.40
C LEU A 112 13.85 -6.54 22.01
N GLY A 113 15.04 -6.37 22.59
CA GLY A 113 15.54 -5.06 23.03
C GLY A 113 15.87 -4.15 21.84
N LEU A 114 15.84 -2.84 22.07
CA LEU A 114 16.30 -1.86 21.09
C LEU A 114 17.82 -2.00 20.86
N PRO A 115 18.34 -1.70 19.66
CA PRO A 115 19.78 -1.77 19.39
C PRO A 115 20.60 -0.84 20.30
N ASP A 116 21.70 -1.37 20.86
CA ASP A 116 22.62 -0.63 21.73
C ASP A 116 23.74 0.11 20.99
N ALA A 117 23.96 -0.21 19.71
CA ALA A 117 25.00 0.42 18.90
C ALA A 117 24.53 1.75 18.31
N ASP A 118 25.39 2.76 18.35
CA ASP A 118 25.16 4.00 17.62
C ASP A 118 25.21 3.77 16.10
N GLY A 119 24.46 4.58 15.36
CA GLY A 119 24.38 4.51 13.91
C GLY A 119 23.00 4.82 13.36
N ARG A 120 22.82 4.56 12.07
CA ARG A 120 21.58 4.81 11.34
C ARG A 120 20.76 3.53 11.21
N PHE A 121 19.46 3.64 11.42
CA PHE A 121 18.52 2.51 11.44
C PHE A 121 17.31 2.79 10.55
N VAL A 122 16.85 1.78 9.82
CA VAL A 122 15.51 1.78 9.23
C VAL A 122 14.56 1.12 10.21
N ALA A 123 13.51 1.86 10.56
CA ALA A 123 12.35 1.27 11.22
C ALA A 123 11.40 0.74 10.16
N TYR A 124 11.01 -0.52 10.26
CA TYR A 124 10.08 -1.16 9.35
C TYR A 124 9.00 -1.92 10.11
N LEU A 125 7.80 -1.90 9.55
CA LEU A 125 6.66 -2.68 10.00
C LEU A 125 6.75 -4.08 9.36
N ASP A 126 6.82 -5.12 10.19
CA ASP A 126 6.76 -6.54 9.82
C ASP A 126 5.38 -7.09 10.18
N VAL A 127 4.67 -7.63 9.20
CA VAL A 127 3.25 -7.99 9.28
C VAL A 127 3.06 -9.43 8.82
N TRP A 128 2.34 -10.22 9.59
CA TRP A 128 2.01 -11.60 9.21
C TRP A 128 0.69 -12.06 9.81
N ARG A 129 0.21 -13.21 9.33
CA ARG A 129 -0.98 -13.88 9.89
C ARG A 129 -0.56 -14.99 10.84
N GLU A 130 -1.03 -14.93 12.08
CA GLU A 130 -0.82 -15.94 13.11
C GLU A 130 -2.09 -16.78 13.29
N HIS A 131 -1.91 -18.10 13.38
CA HIS A 131 -2.99 -19.05 13.67
C HIS A 131 -3.11 -19.27 15.18
N LEU A 132 -4.33 -19.30 15.70
CA LEU A 132 -4.65 -19.46 17.11
C LEU A 132 -5.68 -20.57 17.33
N THR A 133 -5.44 -21.35 18.36
CA THR A 133 -6.30 -22.44 18.81
C THR A 133 -6.87 -22.16 20.20
N ALA A 134 -7.81 -22.99 20.62
CA ALA A 134 -8.35 -22.95 21.97
C ALA A 134 -7.31 -23.24 23.08
N LEU A 135 -6.14 -23.80 22.74
CA LEU A 135 -5.04 -24.02 23.70
C LEU A 135 -4.39 -22.70 24.10
N GLU A 136 -4.31 -21.75 23.16
CA GLU A 136 -3.69 -20.44 23.40
C GLU A 136 -4.71 -19.38 23.79
N ARG A 137 -5.97 -19.54 23.35
CA ARG A 137 -7.10 -18.66 23.66
C ARG A 137 -8.30 -19.50 24.15
N PRO A 138 -8.34 -19.87 25.44
CA PRO A 138 -9.39 -20.72 26.00
C PRO A 138 -10.82 -20.20 25.77
N GLU A 139 -10.98 -18.89 25.62
CA GLU A 139 -12.25 -18.24 25.31
C GLU A 139 -12.82 -18.57 23.91
N LEU A 140 -12.04 -19.22 23.03
CA LEU A 140 -12.54 -19.70 21.75
C LEU A 140 -13.45 -20.93 21.86
N ARG A 141 -13.47 -21.61 23.02
CA ARG A 141 -14.31 -22.79 23.25
C ARG A 141 -15.76 -22.39 23.47
N GLU A 142 -16.69 -23.18 22.95
CA GLU A 142 -18.12 -22.94 23.14
C GLU A 142 -18.56 -23.34 24.55
N VAL A 143 -18.78 -22.34 25.40
CA VAL A 143 -19.12 -22.55 26.82
C VAL A 143 -20.47 -23.25 26.99
N ALA A 144 -21.46 -22.95 26.16
CA ALA A 144 -22.82 -23.49 26.28
C ALA A 144 -22.90 -24.99 25.93
N LEU A 145 -21.94 -25.51 25.15
CA LEU A 145 -21.88 -26.91 24.73
C LEU A 145 -20.88 -27.74 25.55
N GLY A 146 -20.42 -27.23 26.69
CA GLY A 146 -19.46 -27.93 27.55
C GLY A 146 -17.99 -27.77 27.11
N GLY A 147 -17.69 -26.72 26.36
CA GLY A 147 -16.33 -26.35 25.96
C GLY A 147 -15.72 -27.02 24.72
N PRO A 148 -16.48 -27.54 23.73
CA PRO A 148 -15.86 -28.05 22.51
C PRO A 148 -15.13 -26.94 21.75
N ASP A 149 -14.03 -27.31 21.10
CA ASP A 149 -13.39 -26.49 20.07
C ASP A 149 -14.18 -26.65 18.78
N THR A 150 -14.78 -25.55 18.31
CA THR A 150 -15.59 -25.51 17.08
C THR A 150 -14.83 -24.94 15.90
N GLY A 151 -13.64 -24.36 16.12
CA GLY A 151 -12.88 -23.72 15.06
C GLY A 151 -11.85 -22.73 15.57
N THR A 152 -10.73 -22.69 14.86
CA THR A 152 -9.57 -21.85 15.17
C THR A 152 -9.70 -20.42 14.64
N ARG A 153 -8.75 -19.53 14.95
CA ARG A 153 -8.71 -18.15 14.45
C ARG A 153 -7.41 -17.84 13.71
N SER A 154 -7.47 -16.87 12.81
CA SER A 154 -6.32 -16.21 12.21
C SER A 154 -6.35 -14.75 12.64
N ARG A 155 -5.22 -14.19 13.07
CA ARG A 155 -5.08 -12.76 13.37
C ARG A 155 -3.92 -12.16 12.61
N THR A 156 -4.04 -10.89 12.25
CA THR A 156 -2.88 -10.09 11.83
C THR A 156 -2.05 -9.73 13.05
N VAL A 157 -0.76 -10.04 13.00
CA VAL A 157 0.24 -9.56 13.96
C VAL A 157 1.16 -8.61 13.22
N TRP A 158 1.55 -7.54 13.90
CA TRP A 158 2.48 -6.56 13.40
C TRP A 158 3.58 -6.31 14.43
N GLN A 159 4.78 -5.97 13.97
CA GLN A 159 5.90 -5.54 14.81
C GLN A 159 6.70 -4.47 14.07
N VAL A 160 7.00 -3.36 14.72
CA VAL A 160 8.02 -2.42 14.25
C VAL A 160 9.38 -2.90 14.73
N ARG A 161 10.27 -3.14 13.78
CA ARG A 161 11.64 -3.59 14.02
C ARG A 161 12.63 -2.55 13.51
N LEU A 162 13.82 -2.54 14.12
CA LEU A 162 14.92 -1.66 13.73
C LEU A 162 16.03 -2.48 13.09
N GLU A 163 16.45 -2.10 11.88
CA GLU A 163 17.62 -2.70 11.20
C GLU A 163 18.68 -1.64 10.95
N GLN A 164 19.91 -1.91 11.39
CA GLN A 164 21.04 -0.99 11.21
C GLN A 164 21.46 -0.94 9.74
N MET A 165 21.55 0.27 9.18
CA MET A 165 22.01 0.52 7.83
C MET A 165 23.51 0.25 7.68
N ALA A 166 23.90 -0.43 6.59
CA ALA A 166 25.29 -0.69 6.27
C ALA A 166 26.03 0.60 5.88
N ASN A 167 25.30 1.52 5.25
CA ASN A 167 25.77 2.86 4.97
C ASN A 167 25.18 3.86 5.99
N PRO A 168 25.98 4.42 6.91
CA PRO A 168 25.52 5.40 7.88
C PRO A 168 25.10 6.73 7.23
N GLU A 169 25.50 7.00 5.98
CA GLU A 169 25.14 8.18 5.20
C GLU A 169 23.97 7.93 4.23
N ALA A 170 23.24 6.82 4.38
CA ALA A 170 22.09 6.53 3.52
C ALA A 170 21.05 7.66 3.60
N THR A 171 20.79 8.32 2.47
CA THR A 171 19.77 9.35 2.32
C THR A 171 18.37 8.71 2.20
N PRO A 172 17.29 9.46 2.50
CA PRO A 172 15.90 9.01 2.36
C PRO A 172 15.59 8.24 1.07
N ASP A 173 16.08 8.77 -0.02
CA ASP A 173 16.01 8.30 -1.41
C ASP A 173 16.76 6.98 -1.69
N LYS A 174 17.58 6.48 -0.76
CA LYS A 174 18.31 5.21 -0.87
C LYS A 174 17.66 4.04 -0.14
N VAL A 175 16.58 4.27 0.62
CA VAL A 175 15.79 3.18 1.20
C VAL A 175 14.85 2.65 0.11
N ALA A 176 15.24 1.52 -0.49
CA ALA A 176 14.54 0.92 -1.62
C ALA A 176 13.06 0.65 -1.30
N GLN A 177 12.16 1.03 -2.20
CA GLN A 177 10.75 0.65 -2.15
C GLN A 177 10.49 -0.49 -3.16
N PRO A 178 9.87 -1.62 -2.76
CA PRO A 178 9.48 -1.98 -1.39
C PRO A 178 10.69 -2.35 -0.53
N TRP A 179 10.70 -1.90 0.73
CA TRP A 179 11.77 -2.25 1.68
C TRP A 179 11.72 -3.74 2.02
N LYS A 180 12.88 -4.39 2.01
CA LYS A 180 13.05 -5.75 2.47
C LYS A 180 14.20 -5.80 3.48
N PRO A 181 14.02 -6.46 4.63
CA PRO A 181 15.12 -6.73 5.56
C PRO A 181 16.27 -7.47 4.87
N ARG A 182 17.52 -7.26 5.31
CA ARG A 182 18.70 -7.89 4.68
C ARG A 182 18.63 -9.40 4.55
N ASP A 183 17.93 -10.07 5.47
CA ASP A 183 17.85 -11.53 5.51
C ASP A 183 16.67 -12.11 4.71
N SER A 184 16.16 -11.39 3.72
CA SER A 184 15.09 -11.88 2.83
C SER A 184 15.61 -12.90 1.79
N ARG A 185 16.27 -13.98 2.25
CA ARG A 185 16.75 -15.06 1.38
C ARG A 185 15.59 -15.82 0.74
N THR A 186 15.82 -16.37 -0.45
CA THR A 186 14.84 -17.23 -1.11
C THR A 186 14.61 -18.48 -0.25
N ARG A 187 13.35 -18.73 0.10
CA ARG A 187 12.96 -19.90 0.90
C ARG A 187 13.03 -21.16 0.05
N GLY A 188 13.57 -22.22 0.64
CA GLY A 188 13.62 -23.53 0.01
C GLY A 188 12.24 -24.11 -0.23
N GLN A 189 12.17 -24.93 -1.27
CA GLN A 189 10.94 -25.58 -1.69
C GLN A 189 10.96 -27.07 -1.32
N LEU A 190 9.78 -27.69 -1.32
CA LEU A 190 9.60 -29.13 -1.11
C LEU A 190 8.77 -29.68 -2.27
N ARG A 191 8.96 -30.95 -2.60
CA ARG A 191 8.01 -31.73 -3.41
C ARG A 191 7.66 -33.03 -2.70
N ALA A 192 6.43 -33.50 -2.92
CA ALA A 192 5.94 -34.73 -2.30
C ALA A 192 5.43 -35.73 -3.34
N ARG A 193 5.49 -37.02 -3.01
CA ARG A 193 4.91 -38.09 -3.81
C ARG A 193 4.43 -39.24 -2.94
N ALA A 194 3.56 -40.07 -3.51
CA ALA A 194 3.26 -41.40 -3.00
C ALA A 194 4.00 -42.41 -3.88
N GLN A 195 4.87 -43.22 -3.28
CA GLN A 195 5.74 -44.16 -3.97
C GLN A 195 5.37 -45.60 -3.54
N PRO A 196 4.88 -46.44 -4.47
CA PRO A 196 4.68 -47.86 -4.18
C PRO A 196 6.00 -48.53 -3.79
N PRO A 197 5.98 -49.55 -2.91
CA PRO A 197 7.17 -50.29 -2.55
C PRO A 197 7.81 -50.93 -3.78
N GLU A 198 9.14 -50.93 -3.83
CA GLU A 198 9.88 -51.61 -4.91
C GLU A 198 9.50 -53.10 -4.93
N ALA A 199 9.31 -53.65 -6.12
CA ALA A 199 9.04 -55.06 -6.29
C ALA A 199 10.22 -55.87 -5.76
N GLY A 200 10.00 -56.62 -4.67
CA GLY A 200 11.02 -57.51 -4.11
C GLY A 200 11.41 -58.61 -5.11
N PRO A 201 12.59 -59.22 -4.95
CA PRO A 201 13.09 -60.26 -5.86
C PRO A 201 12.30 -61.58 -5.79
N THR A 202 11.29 -61.68 -4.94
CA THR A 202 10.49 -62.90 -4.73
C THR A 202 9.46 -63.05 -5.85
N PRO A 203 9.62 -64.03 -6.77
CA PRO A 203 8.65 -64.24 -7.83
C PRO A 203 7.32 -64.70 -7.21
N GLY A 204 6.23 -63.98 -7.49
CA GLY A 204 4.86 -64.36 -7.08
C GLY A 204 4.20 -63.50 -6.01
N VAL A 205 4.89 -62.51 -5.43
CA VAL A 205 4.25 -61.47 -4.60
C VAL A 205 4.05 -60.23 -5.46
N VAL A 206 2.80 -59.93 -5.82
CA VAL A 206 2.46 -58.65 -6.46
C VAL A 206 2.59 -57.56 -5.40
N PRO A 207 3.52 -56.60 -5.54
CA PRO A 207 3.64 -55.51 -4.57
C PRO A 207 2.34 -54.70 -4.55
N PRO A 208 1.95 -54.13 -3.39
CA PRO A 208 0.82 -53.20 -3.33
C PRO A 208 0.95 -52.16 -4.44
N HIS A 209 -0.05 -52.08 -5.32
CA HIS A 209 -0.05 -51.09 -6.40
C HIS A 209 -0.22 -49.67 -5.86
N ALA A 210 -0.73 -49.53 -4.64
CA ALA A 210 -0.99 -48.25 -3.99
C ALA A 210 0.29 -47.50 -3.60
N GLY A 211 0.39 -46.23 -4.00
CA GLY A 211 1.47 -45.35 -3.58
C GLY A 211 1.34 -44.97 -2.10
N TYR A 212 0.14 -44.60 -1.68
CA TYR A 212 -0.19 -44.33 -0.27
C TYR A 212 -0.98 -45.50 0.31
N ARG A 213 -0.51 -46.06 1.43
CA ARG A 213 -0.94 -47.39 1.89
C ARG A 213 -1.80 -47.41 3.15
N ARG A 214 -2.08 -46.26 3.77
CA ARG A 214 -3.01 -46.22 4.92
C ARG A 214 -4.46 -46.31 4.48
N VAL A 215 -5.30 -46.78 5.40
CA VAL A 215 -6.76 -46.89 5.22
C VAL A 215 -7.49 -45.57 5.43
N GLU A 216 -6.88 -44.63 6.15
CA GLU A 216 -7.42 -43.31 6.45
C GLU A 216 -6.90 -42.27 5.46
N ASN A 217 -7.70 -41.23 5.23
CA ASN A 217 -7.18 -40.02 4.60
C ASN A 217 -6.46 -39.18 5.65
N GLN A 218 -5.36 -38.55 5.27
CA GLN A 218 -4.49 -37.83 6.19
C GLN A 218 -4.08 -36.46 5.63
N LEU A 219 -3.69 -35.52 6.50
CA LEU A 219 -3.13 -34.24 6.13
C LEU A 219 -1.74 -34.10 6.75
N TYR A 220 -0.74 -34.63 6.03
CA TYR A 220 0.63 -34.58 6.50
C TYR A 220 1.12 -33.13 6.57
N ARG A 221 1.78 -32.79 7.67
CA ARG A 221 2.55 -31.56 7.84
C ARG A 221 4.02 -31.92 7.93
N VAL A 222 4.83 -31.30 7.08
CA VAL A 222 6.30 -31.30 7.19
C VAL A 222 6.73 -29.90 7.59
N GLU A 223 7.41 -29.75 8.72
CA GLU A 223 7.82 -28.45 9.28
C GLU A 223 9.33 -28.42 9.54
N ILE A 224 10.00 -27.37 9.08
CA ILE A 224 11.40 -27.09 9.40
C ILE A 224 11.49 -26.83 10.90
N HIS A 225 12.20 -27.72 11.59
CA HIS A 225 12.48 -27.58 13.01
C HIS A 225 13.70 -26.67 13.17
N GLU A 226 14.86 -27.02 12.63
CA GLU A 226 16.04 -26.17 12.69
C GLU A 226 16.38 -25.66 11.29
N GLY A 227 16.54 -24.35 11.16
CA GLY A 227 16.87 -23.69 9.89
C GLY A 227 18.36 -23.77 9.50
N SER A 228 18.69 -23.14 8.38
CA SER A 228 20.05 -23.14 7.81
C SER A 228 21.11 -22.38 8.59
N ASP A 229 20.73 -21.58 9.58
CA ASP A 229 21.69 -20.95 10.50
C ASP A 229 22.22 -21.95 11.56
N GLY A 230 21.58 -23.11 11.69
CA GLY A 230 22.02 -24.24 12.50
C GLY A 230 22.26 -25.50 11.66
N SER A 231 21.78 -26.65 12.12
CA SER A 231 21.76 -27.91 11.36
C SER A 231 20.37 -28.16 10.75
N PRO A 232 20.14 -27.92 9.44
CA PRO A 232 18.84 -28.07 8.79
C PRO A 232 18.15 -29.40 9.11
N SER A 233 17.02 -29.33 9.77
CA SER A 233 16.22 -30.49 10.14
C SER A 233 14.73 -30.19 10.13
N PHE A 234 13.91 -31.23 10.00
CA PHE A 234 12.47 -31.12 9.98
C PHE A 234 11.79 -32.13 10.91
N VAL A 235 10.57 -31.83 11.30
CA VAL A 235 9.64 -32.73 11.98
C VAL A 235 8.42 -32.91 11.10
N TRP A 236 7.68 -33.99 11.29
CA TRP A 236 6.44 -34.22 10.55
C TRP A 236 5.36 -34.83 11.42
N SER A 237 4.11 -34.57 11.04
CA SER A 237 2.92 -35.18 11.64
C SER A 237 1.94 -35.58 10.56
N ARG A 238 1.25 -36.71 10.73
CA ARG A 238 0.22 -37.17 9.80
C ARG A 238 -1.10 -36.38 9.91
N ASP A 239 -1.35 -35.79 11.08
CA ASP A 239 -2.59 -35.11 11.42
C ASP A 239 -2.40 -33.57 11.50
N ASN A 240 -1.58 -32.98 10.61
CA ASN A 240 -1.23 -31.55 10.62
C ASN A 240 -0.66 -31.03 11.96
N GLY A 241 -0.10 -31.92 12.77
CA GLY A 241 0.39 -31.61 14.11
C GLY A 241 -0.72 -31.17 15.06
N THR A 242 -1.96 -31.62 14.89
CA THR A 242 -3.13 -31.19 15.69
C THR A 242 -3.08 -31.61 17.15
N VAL A 243 -2.51 -32.78 17.43
CA VAL A 243 -2.44 -33.34 18.79
C VAL A 243 -1.47 -32.51 19.63
N ALA A 244 -2.04 -31.71 20.53
CA ALA A 244 -1.31 -30.89 21.47
C ALA A 244 -2.11 -30.67 22.76
N ALA A 245 -1.40 -30.34 23.83
CA ALA A 245 -1.98 -29.95 25.11
C ALA A 245 -1.24 -28.74 25.68
N ARG A 246 -1.88 -28.04 26.61
CA ARG A 246 -1.23 -26.90 27.27
C ARG A 246 -0.20 -27.41 28.26
N LEU A 247 0.98 -26.79 28.26
CA LEU A 247 2.02 -27.08 29.23
C LEU A 247 1.61 -26.53 30.61
N VAL A 248 1.63 -27.39 31.63
CA VAL A 248 1.45 -27.00 33.04
C VAL A 248 2.82 -26.85 33.72
N GLY A 249 3.75 -27.76 33.42
CA GLY A 249 5.10 -27.72 33.96
C GLY A 249 5.98 -28.75 33.29
N TRP A 250 7.29 -28.66 33.54
CA TRP A 250 8.25 -29.65 33.07
C TRP A 250 9.41 -29.80 34.06
N SER A 251 10.06 -30.95 34.00
CA SER A 251 11.31 -31.28 34.66
C SER A 251 12.19 -32.07 33.67
N PRO A 252 13.47 -32.33 34.00
CA PRO A 252 14.31 -33.14 33.13
C PRO A 252 13.76 -34.55 32.86
N GLN A 253 12.88 -35.08 33.72
CA GLN A 253 12.34 -36.45 33.63
C GLN A 253 10.85 -36.52 33.28
N ALA A 254 10.12 -35.39 33.24
CA ALA A 254 8.69 -35.40 33.01
C ALA A 254 8.16 -34.08 32.44
N ILE A 255 7.07 -34.19 31.68
CA ILE A 255 6.25 -33.08 31.22
C ILE A 255 4.86 -33.25 31.84
N THR A 256 4.29 -32.16 32.35
CA THR A 256 2.93 -32.12 32.88
C THR A 256 2.05 -31.28 31.96
N VAL A 257 0.95 -31.87 31.50
CA VAL A 257 -0.05 -31.22 30.63
C VAL A 257 -1.36 -30.97 31.37
N ASP A 258 -2.20 -30.10 30.83
CA ASP A 258 -3.47 -29.75 31.48
C ASP A 258 -4.57 -30.81 31.33
N SER A 259 -4.47 -31.64 30.30
CA SER A 259 -5.38 -32.74 30.04
C SER A 259 -4.65 -33.87 29.31
N PRO A 260 -4.87 -35.15 29.69
CA PRO A 260 -4.51 -36.25 28.81
C PRO A 260 -5.40 -36.13 27.57
N GLY A 261 -4.84 -36.32 26.38
CA GLY A 261 -5.65 -36.40 25.15
C GLY A 261 -6.79 -37.41 25.30
N ARG A 262 -7.85 -37.28 24.48
CA ARG A 262 -9.10 -38.04 24.68
C ARG A 262 -8.91 -39.57 24.65
N ASP A 263 -7.95 -40.06 23.88
CA ASP A 263 -7.59 -41.48 23.73
C ASP A 263 -6.12 -41.63 23.28
N GLU A 264 -5.64 -42.87 23.05
CA GLU A 264 -4.26 -43.14 22.60
C GLU A 264 -3.96 -42.62 21.19
N ALA A 265 -4.97 -42.50 20.31
CA ALA A 265 -4.79 -42.03 18.93
C ALA A 265 -4.72 -40.49 18.86
N LEU A 266 -5.48 -39.81 19.72
CA LEU A 266 -5.59 -38.36 19.86
C LEU A 266 -4.86 -37.83 21.10
N GLY A 267 -3.99 -38.65 21.68
CA GLY A 267 -3.23 -38.36 22.89
C GLY A 267 -1.76 -38.69 22.75
N PHE A 268 -1.11 -38.81 23.91
CA PHE A 268 0.31 -39.06 24.02
C PHE A 268 0.55 -40.51 24.44
N SER A 269 1.51 -41.16 23.78
CA SER A 269 1.84 -42.57 24.01
C SER A 269 3.35 -42.77 24.10
N MET A 270 3.76 -43.87 24.73
CA MET A 270 5.17 -44.24 24.87
C MET A 270 5.88 -44.32 23.52
N GLY A 271 7.11 -43.79 23.46
CA GLY A 271 7.95 -43.80 22.27
C GLY A 271 7.70 -42.64 21.30
N GLN A 272 6.59 -41.90 21.45
CA GLN A 272 6.29 -40.73 20.64
C GLN A 272 7.22 -39.56 20.95
N TRP A 273 7.34 -38.66 19.99
CA TRP A 273 8.08 -37.42 20.14
C TRP A 273 7.12 -36.26 20.38
N VAL A 274 7.52 -35.36 21.27
CA VAL A 274 6.81 -34.11 21.51
C VAL A 274 7.75 -32.93 21.45
N GLU A 275 7.23 -31.78 21.06
CA GLU A 275 7.91 -30.48 21.11
C GLU A 275 7.23 -29.59 22.15
N VAL A 276 8.05 -29.00 23.03
CA VAL A 276 7.60 -27.98 23.96
C VAL A 276 8.01 -26.61 23.42
N THR A 277 7.03 -25.72 23.22
CA THR A 277 7.24 -24.39 22.63
C THR A 277 6.21 -23.36 23.11
N ASN A 278 6.37 -22.10 22.72
CA ASN A 278 5.43 -21.01 22.98
C ASN A 278 5.41 -20.00 21.79
N HIS A 279 4.43 -19.09 21.79
CA HIS A 279 4.31 -18.07 20.73
C HIS A 279 5.54 -17.15 20.66
N ALA A 280 6.16 -16.80 21.79
CA ALA A 280 7.33 -15.92 21.81
C ALA A 280 8.48 -16.51 20.99
N ARG A 281 8.81 -17.79 21.19
CA ARG A 281 9.81 -18.52 20.38
C ARG A 281 9.42 -18.57 18.91
N THR A 282 8.18 -18.95 18.60
CA THR A 282 7.69 -19.00 17.21
C THR A 282 7.82 -17.65 16.50
N ARG A 283 7.52 -16.54 17.18
CA ARG A 283 7.64 -15.17 16.63
C ARG A 283 9.09 -14.72 16.44
N ARG A 284 10.02 -15.24 17.22
CA ARG A 284 11.47 -15.10 17.01
C ARG A 284 12.02 -15.98 15.88
N GLY A 285 11.24 -16.94 15.38
CA GLY A 285 11.74 -17.95 14.46
C GLY A 285 12.62 -18.99 15.15
N GLU A 286 12.42 -19.19 16.46
CA GLU A 286 13.08 -20.22 17.25
C GLU A 286 12.21 -21.48 17.32
N HIS A 287 12.84 -22.64 17.27
CA HIS A 287 12.18 -23.91 17.48
C HIS A 287 12.01 -24.23 18.96
N GLY A 288 11.12 -25.17 19.27
CA GLY A 288 10.94 -25.70 20.61
C GLY A 288 12.02 -26.71 21.01
N ALA A 289 11.86 -27.27 22.20
CA ALA A 289 12.66 -28.38 22.69
C ALA A 289 11.92 -29.71 22.44
N LEU A 290 12.59 -30.66 21.80
CA LEU A 290 12.04 -31.98 21.54
C LEU A 290 12.28 -32.92 22.72
N ALA A 291 11.35 -33.83 22.97
CA ALA A 291 11.47 -34.88 23.96
C ALA A 291 10.88 -36.19 23.42
N GLN A 292 11.58 -37.29 23.65
CA GLN A 292 10.98 -38.61 23.46
C GLN A 292 10.28 -39.06 24.74
N LEU A 293 9.03 -39.49 24.61
CA LEU A 293 8.20 -39.94 25.71
C LEU A 293 8.51 -41.38 26.12
N GLY A 294 8.53 -41.60 27.44
CA GLY A 294 8.54 -42.91 28.08
C GLY A 294 7.13 -43.30 28.48
N GLU A 295 6.95 -43.77 29.70
CA GLU A 295 5.63 -44.07 30.25
C GLU A 295 4.76 -42.81 30.31
N VAL A 296 3.50 -42.92 29.87
CA VAL A 296 2.49 -41.87 29.94
C VAL A 296 1.40 -42.29 30.92
N SER A 297 1.12 -41.45 31.91
CA SER A 297 0.11 -41.71 32.94
C SER A 297 -0.74 -40.46 33.19
N GLY A 298 -1.93 -40.42 32.60
CA GLY A 298 -2.83 -39.27 32.68
C GLY A 298 -2.14 -38.01 32.16
N THR A 299 -2.04 -36.98 33.00
CA THR A 299 -1.42 -35.69 32.67
C THR A 299 0.11 -35.67 32.78
N GLU A 300 0.73 -36.76 33.24
CA GLU A 300 2.18 -36.84 33.39
C GLU A 300 2.80 -37.69 32.27
N LEU A 301 3.67 -37.07 31.47
CA LEU A 301 4.40 -37.70 30.38
C LEU A 301 5.85 -37.87 30.83
N LYS A 302 6.32 -39.09 31.08
CA LYS A 302 7.74 -39.31 31.40
C LYS A 302 8.60 -39.01 30.17
N VAL A 303 9.74 -38.39 30.39
CA VAL A 303 10.71 -38.10 29.33
C VAL A 303 11.88 -39.06 29.43
N VAL A 304 12.16 -39.75 28.33
CA VAL A 304 13.34 -40.62 28.21
C VAL A 304 14.57 -39.77 27.94
N HIS A 305 14.46 -38.85 26.98
CA HIS A 305 15.54 -37.96 26.61
C HIS A 305 15.03 -36.66 25.99
N TRP A 306 15.78 -35.58 26.18
CA TRP A 306 15.55 -34.26 25.61
C TRP A 306 16.54 -33.97 24.50
N VAL A 307 16.09 -33.21 23.49
CA VAL A 307 16.92 -32.59 22.46
C VAL A 307 16.59 -31.10 22.45
N GLY A 308 17.59 -30.27 22.78
CA GLY A 308 17.40 -28.84 23.02
C GLY A 308 17.08 -28.50 24.47
N ASN A 309 16.75 -27.23 24.74
CA ASN A 309 16.59 -26.71 26.08
C ASN A 309 15.20 -26.06 26.31
N PRO A 310 14.33 -26.65 27.16
CA PRO A 310 13.01 -26.10 27.46
C PRO A 310 13.00 -24.94 28.48
N LEU A 311 14.17 -24.45 28.91
CA LEU A 311 14.26 -23.27 29.79
C LEU A 311 13.52 -22.05 29.20
N GLY A 312 12.84 -21.29 30.07
CA GLY A 312 12.01 -20.15 29.71
C GLY A 312 10.58 -20.50 29.24
N LEU A 313 10.22 -21.78 29.11
CA LEU A 313 8.88 -22.20 28.68
C LEU A 313 7.89 -22.40 29.83
N SER A 314 8.38 -22.60 31.06
CA SER A 314 7.52 -22.78 32.24
C SER A 314 6.84 -21.48 32.65
N GLY A 315 5.52 -21.50 32.78
CA GLY A 315 4.72 -20.34 33.19
C GLY A 315 4.48 -19.30 32.08
N SER A 316 5.05 -19.49 30.89
CA SER A 316 4.74 -18.65 29.72
C SER A 316 3.29 -18.86 29.30
N PRO A 317 2.48 -17.79 29.15
CA PRO A 317 1.19 -17.88 28.48
C PRO A 317 1.34 -18.54 27.10
N GLY A 318 0.41 -19.42 26.74
CA GLY A 318 0.40 -20.10 25.44
C GLY A 318 1.52 -21.14 25.23
N ALA A 319 2.18 -21.62 26.30
CA ALA A 319 3.10 -22.74 26.17
C ALA A 319 2.35 -24.06 25.90
N VAL A 320 2.78 -24.80 24.88
CA VAL A 320 2.13 -26.03 24.41
C VAL A 320 3.14 -27.16 24.29
N VAL A 321 2.61 -28.38 24.45
CA VAL A 321 3.29 -29.64 24.17
C VAL A 321 2.61 -30.25 22.96
N ARG A 322 3.35 -30.45 21.86
CA ARG A 322 2.79 -30.90 20.59
C ARG A 322 3.42 -32.20 20.14
N ARG A 323 2.60 -33.15 19.70
CA ARG A 323 3.05 -34.45 19.20
C ARG A 323 3.59 -34.32 17.77
N TRP A 324 4.69 -35.03 17.52
CA TRP A 324 5.25 -35.30 16.20
C TRP A 324 5.31 -36.81 15.94
N ASP A 325 5.03 -37.20 14.70
CA ASP A 325 5.12 -38.59 14.25
C ASP A 325 6.54 -38.93 13.73
N SER A 326 7.37 -37.90 13.49
CA SER A 326 8.79 -38.07 13.18
C SER A 326 9.58 -38.64 14.36
N PRO A 327 10.64 -39.42 14.11
CA PRO A 327 11.55 -39.92 15.15
C PRO A 327 12.51 -38.82 15.62
N GLY A 328 11.96 -37.74 16.18
CA GLY A 328 12.70 -36.52 16.52
C GLY A 328 12.91 -35.62 15.30
N ALA A 329 13.99 -34.84 15.31
CA ALA A 329 14.37 -33.97 14.20
C ALA A 329 15.10 -34.78 13.12
N VAL A 330 14.52 -34.83 11.92
CA VAL A 330 15.05 -35.56 10.76
C VAL A 330 15.96 -34.62 9.96
N PRO A 331 17.22 -34.97 9.69
CA PRO A 331 18.11 -34.15 8.88
C PRO A 331 17.57 -33.93 7.46
N ILE A 332 17.70 -32.72 6.94
CA ILE A 332 17.35 -32.43 5.55
C ILE A 332 18.49 -32.90 4.64
N THR A 333 18.16 -33.71 3.65
CA THR A 333 19.08 -34.18 2.61
C THR A 333 18.56 -33.76 1.23
N GLY A 334 19.39 -33.92 0.19
CA GLY A 334 18.98 -33.67 -1.19
C GLY A 334 18.21 -34.83 -1.84
N ASP A 335 18.00 -35.93 -1.12
CA ASP A 335 17.38 -37.16 -1.64
C ASP A 335 15.90 -37.25 -1.25
N TRP A 336 15.20 -38.23 -1.82
CA TRP A 336 13.85 -38.58 -1.36
C TRP A 336 13.92 -39.19 0.04
N ILE A 337 13.12 -38.66 0.96
CA ILE A 337 13.00 -39.11 2.34
C ILE A 337 11.61 -39.71 2.54
N GLU A 338 11.56 -40.97 2.97
CA GLU A 338 10.32 -41.65 3.38
C GLU A 338 9.85 -41.09 4.72
N LEU A 339 8.60 -40.62 4.77
CA LEU A 339 7.93 -40.27 6.02
C LEU A 339 7.34 -41.53 6.65
N GLU A 340 6.36 -42.12 5.96
CA GLU A 340 5.75 -43.42 6.27
C GLU A 340 4.83 -43.87 5.12
N ASP A 341 4.53 -45.16 5.06
CA ASP A 341 3.45 -45.75 4.23
C ASP A 341 3.45 -45.34 2.75
N GLY A 342 4.62 -45.07 2.19
CA GLY A 342 4.86 -44.66 0.80
C GLY A 342 4.85 -43.14 0.57
N VAL A 343 4.55 -42.33 1.59
CA VAL A 343 4.65 -40.86 1.48
C VAL A 343 6.11 -40.45 1.55
N GLN A 344 6.59 -39.81 0.49
CA GLN A 344 7.96 -39.34 0.37
C GLN A 344 8.00 -37.84 0.09
N VAL A 345 9.02 -37.19 0.63
CA VAL A 345 9.31 -35.78 0.37
C VAL A 345 10.75 -35.60 -0.09
N GLN A 346 11.00 -34.54 -0.85
CA GLN A 346 12.34 -34.10 -1.19
C GLN A 346 12.40 -32.59 -1.08
N PHE A 347 13.41 -32.11 -0.37
CA PHE A 347 13.73 -30.69 -0.28
C PHE A 347 14.60 -30.28 -1.46
N GLU A 348 14.40 -29.06 -1.93
CA GLU A 348 15.24 -28.48 -2.98
C GLU A 348 16.71 -28.46 -2.53
N PRO A 349 17.63 -29.14 -3.25
CA PRO A 349 19.01 -29.25 -2.81
C PRO A 349 19.72 -27.89 -2.71
N GLY A 350 20.39 -27.64 -1.59
CA GLY A 350 21.16 -26.41 -1.35
C GLY A 350 20.33 -25.16 -1.08
N ALA A 351 19.02 -25.30 -0.90
CA ALA A 351 18.15 -24.17 -0.59
C ALA A 351 18.24 -23.72 0.88
N PHE A 352 17.85 -22.48 1.14
CA PHE A 352 17.81 -21.93 2.51
C PHE A 352 16.51 -22.33 3.20
N HIS A 353 16.62 -22.91 4.40
CA HIS A 353 15.49 -23.33 5.21
C HIS A 353 15.33 -22.40 6.42
N ARG A 354 14.12 -21.88 6.62
CA ARG A 354 13.77 -21.08 7.79
C ARG A 354 12.96 -21.92 8.77
N THR A 355 13.36 -21.89 10.04
CA THR A 355 12.61 -22.49 11.15
C THR A 355 11.13 -22.11 11.10
N GLY A 356 10.25 -23.11 11.25
CA GLY A 356 8.79 -22.96 11.24
C GLY A 356 8.16 -22.94 9.85
N ASP A 357 8.92 -22.92 8.75
CA ASP A 357 8.37 -23.15 7.41
C ASP A 357 7.78 -24.55 7.31
N TYR A 358 6.63 -24.68 6.67
CA TYR A 358 5.94 -25.96 6.57
C TYR A 358 5.20 -26.15 5.26
N TRP A 359 4.88 -27.40 4.95
CA TRP A 359 4.07 -27.83 3.81
C TRP A 359 2.97 -28.77 4.27
N LEU A 360 1.81 -28.67 3.64
CA LEU A 360 0.68 -29.57 3.84
C LEU A 360 0.54 -30.52 2.66
N ILE A 361 0.46 -31.82 2.93
CA ILE A 361 0.41 -32.88 1.92
C ILE A 361 -0.84 -33.74 2.20
N PRO A 362 -1.99 -33.47 1.54
CA PRO A 362 -3.16 -34.31 1.67
C PRO A 362 -2.89 -35.68 1.05
N ALA A 363 -3.06 -36.75 1.83
CA ALA A 363 -2.93 -38.13 1.37
C ALA A 363 -4.30 -38.81 1.37
N ARG A 364 -4.63 -39.51 0.29
CA ARG A 364 -5.95 -40.10 0.07
C ARG A 364 -5.85 -41.56 -0.31
N THR A 365 -6.52 -42.43 0.43
CA THR A 365 -6.55 -43.89 0.17
C THR A 365 -7.24 -44.24 -1.14
N ALA A 366 -8.29 -43.49 -1.50
CA ALA A 366 -9.12 -43.76 -2.68
C ALA A 366 -8.90 -42.77 -3.83
N ALA A 367 -7.72 -42.13 -3.93
CA ALA A 367 -7.43 -41.20 -5.02
C ALA A 367 -7.46 -41.91 -6.38
N LEU A 368 -8.57 -41.76 -7.10
CA LEU A 368 -8.63 -41.89 -8.55
C LEU A 368 -8.09 -40.57 -9.10
N SER A 369 -6.94 -40.57 -9.78
CA SER A 369 -6.42 -39.37 -10.44
C SER A 369 -7.48 -38.85 -11.43
N LEU A 370 -7.88 -37.58 -11.29
CA LEU A 370 -8.80 -36.94 -12.24
C LEU A 370 -8.08 -36.39 -13.48
N THR A 371 -6.76 -36.49 -13.56
CA THR A 371 -5.96 -35.88 -14.63
C THR A 371 -5.30 -36.86 -15.60
N ASP A 372 -5.33 -38.16 -15.32
CA ASP A 372 -4.83 -39.16 -16.26
C ASP A 372 -5.82 -40.30 -16.35
N LEU A 373 -6.34 -40.53 -17.56
CA LEU A 373 -7.18 -41.66 -17.94
C LEU A 373 -6.46 -43.03 -17.83
N ASP A 374 -5.33 -43.12 -17.11
CA ASP A 374 -4.43 -44.28 -17.06
C ASP A 374 -3.67 -44.47 -15.72
N SER A 375 -4.08 -43.88 -14.59
CA SER A 375 -3.47 -44.21 -13.29
C SER A 375 -4.28 -45.25 -12.50
N ASP A 376 -4.05 -46.53 -12.76
CA ASP A 376 -4.58 -47.70 -12.01
C ASP A 376 -4.04 -47.83 -10.57
N ILE A 377 -3.45 -46.77 -10.00
CA ILE A 377 -2.86 -46.78 -8.65
C ILE A 377 -3.85 -46.17 -7.65
N PRO A 378 -4.58 -46.99 -6.84
CA PRO A 378 -5.35 -46.47 -5.72
C PRO A 378 -4.39 -45.91 -4.67
N GLY A 379 -4.70 -44.78 -4.02
CA GLY A 379 -3.85 -44.28 -2.93
C GLY A 379 -2.71 -43.37 -3.40
N ASN A 380 -2.87 -42.05 -3.23
CA ASN A 380 -1.88 -41.06 -3.66
C ASN A 380 -1.88 -39.82 -2.75
N VAL A 381 -0.92 -38.92 -2.96
CA VAL A 381 -0.92 -37.56 -2.38
C VAL A 381 -1.46 -36.54 -3.39
N GLU A 382 -2.25 -35.58 -2.92
CA GLU A 382 -2.72 -34.43 -3.68
C GLU A 382 -1.57 -33.41 -3.80
N TRP A 383 -0.69 -33.61 -4.78
CA TRP A 383 0.47 -32.74 -5.02
C TRP A 383 0.54 -32.27 -6.48
N PRO A 384 0.88 -30.99 -6.77
CA PRO A 384 1.01 -30.52 -8.13
C PRO A 384 2.12 -31.26 -8.91
N ARG A 385 1.86 -31.56 -10.18
CA ARG A 385 2.78 -32.26 -11.09
C ARG A 385 2.98 -31.46 -12.37
N GLY A 386 4.16 -31.58 -12.97
CA GLY A 386 4.47 -31.02 -14.29
C GLY A 386 3.81 -31.83 -15.41
N GLU A 387 3.95 -31.36 -16.65
CA GLU A 387 3.46 -32.08 -17.84
C GLU A 387 4.12 -33.46 -18.01
N ASP A 388 5.31 -33.65 -17.44
CA ASP A 388 6.05 -34.92 -17.39
C ASP A 388 5.60 -35.86 -16.26
N GLY A 389 4.56 -35.47 -15.51
CA GLY A 389 4.04 -36.23 -14.36
C GLY A 389 4.93 -36.16 -13.11
N VAL A 390 6.05 -35.44 -13.16
CA VAL A 390 6.98 -35.31 -12.04
C VAL A 390 6.42 -34.31 -11.01
N PRO A 391 6.43 -34.62 -9.71
CA PRO A 391 6.06 -33.67 -8.68
C PRO A 391 6.90 -32.38 -8.75
N VAL A 392 6.22 -31.24 -8.78
CA VAL A 392 6.89 -29.93 -8.82
C VAL A 392 7.21 -29.44 -7.42
N TYR A 393 8.31 -28.71 -7.29
CA TYR A 393 8.65 -28.03 -6.04
C TYR A 393 7.61 -26.93 -5.74
N GLN A 394 7.22 -26.84 -4.47
CA GLN A 394 6.28 -25.85 -3.95
C GLN A 394 6.94 -25.06 -2.82
N LEU A 395 6.62 -23.76 -2.76
CA LEU A 395 6.97 -22.91 -1.63
C LEU A 395 6.23 -23.37 -0.36
N PRO A 396 6.76 -23.06 0.84
CA PRO A 396 6.08 -23.35 2.10
C PRO A 396 4.68 -22.71 2.18
N ASP A 397 3.74 -23.44 2.79
CA ASP A 397 2.44 -22.94 3.29
C ASP A 397 2.58 -22.06 4.55
N GLY A 398 3.83 -21.89 5.01
CA GLY A 398 4.26 -21.17 6.20
C GLY A 398 3.83 -19.71 6.31
N ILE A 399 4.18 -19.11 7.44
CA ILE A 399 3.87 -17.71 7.74
C ILE A 399 4.59 -16.81 6.73
N LYS A 400 3.80 -16.06 5.95
CA LYS A 400 4.29 -15.02 5.04
C LYS A 400 4.42 -13.71 5.81
N HIS A 401 5.61 -13.15 5.78
CA HIS A 401 5.94 -11.85 6.35
C HIS A 401 5.90 -10.79 5.25
N HIS A 402 5.24 -9.68 5.54
CA HIS A 402 5.08 -8.53 4.67
C HIS A 402 5.70 -7.33 5.37
N THR A 403 6.54 -6.57 4.66
CA THR A 403 7.37 -5.55 5.27
C THR A 403 7.26 -4.19 4.59
N ALA A 404 7.25 -3.12 5.38
CA ALA A 404 7.27 -1.75 4.88
C ALA A 404 8.15 -0.86 5.75
N ALA A 405 9.05 -0.08 5.14
CA ALA A 405 9.78 0.95 5.87
C ALA A 405 8.81 2.06 6.30
N ILE A 406 8.93 2.51 7.56
CA ILE A 406 8.07 3.54 8.14
C ILE A 406 8.85 4.75 8.65
N ALA A 407 10.14 4.61 8.96
CA ALA A 407 10.99 5.75 9.33
C ALA A 407 12.49 5.45 9.16
N LEU A 408 13.27 6.52 9.13
CA LEU A 408 14.73 6.51 9.30
C LEU A 408 15.08 7.16 10.63
N LEU A 409 15.92 6.49 11.42
CA LEU A 409 16.35 6.93 12.74
C LEU A 409 17.88 7.00 12.80
N ASP A 410 18.40 7.98 13.51
CA ASP A 410 19.79 8.01 13.94
C ASP A 410 19.85 7.82 15.46
N ARG A 411 20.84 7.04 15.90
CA ARG A 411 21.21 6.89 17.31
C ARG A 411 22.61 7.43 17.53
N VAL A 412 22.74 8.41 18.41
CA VAL A 412 24.01 9.07 18.76
C VAL A 412 24.11 9.20 20.26
N SER A 413 25.17 8.66 20.86
CA SER A 413 25.38 8.67 22.32
C SER A 413 24.20 8.10 23.11
N GLY A 414 23.54 7.08 22.56
CA GLY A 414 22.36 6.47 23.19
C GLY A 414 21.02 7.18 22.95
N LEU A 415 21.02 8.34 22.30
CA LEU A 415 19.84 9.13 22.03
C LEU A 415 19.35 8.95 20.59
N TRP A 416 18.04 8.91 20.41
CA TRP A 416 17.37 8.66 19.15
C TRP A 416 16.77 9.94 18.56
N THR A 417 16.98 10.13 17.26
CA THR A 417 16.38 11.20 16.47
C THR A 417 15.74 10.62 15.22
N ARG A 418 14.49 11.01 14.93
CA ARG A 418 13.84 10.64 13.66
C ARG A 418 14.32 11.56 12.54
N VAL A 419 15.02 10.98 11.58
CA VAL A 419 15.57 11.68 10.41
C VAL A 419 14.50 11.88 9.33
N SER A 420 13.67 10.87 9.10
CA SER A 420 12.61 10.91 8.07
C SER A 420 11.44 10.01 8.45
N ASP A 421 10.23 10.43 8.10
CA ASP A 421 9.03 9.58 8.08
C ASP A 421 8.88 8.99 6.67
N TYR A 422 8.74 7.67 6.56
CA TYR A 422 8.56 6.95 5.28
C TYR A 422 7.14 6.43 5.09
N ARG A 423 6.23 6.72 6.02
CA ARG A 423 4.86 6.29 5.88
C ARG A 423 4.24 6.95 4.65
N ALA A 424 3.76 6.12 3.74
CA ALA A 424 2.98 6.58 2.60
C ALA A 424 1.57 6.92 3.10
N LEU A 425 1.12 8.16 2.90
CA LEU A 425 -0.20 8.60 3.33
C LEU A 425 -1.12 8.78 2.13
N PHE A 426 -2.28 8.14 2.15
CA PHE A 426 -3.29 8.29 1.10
C PHE A 426 -4.52 9.04 1.62
N ALA A 427 -5.11 9.85 0.75
CA ALA A 427 -6.48 10.32 0.97
C ALA A 427 -7.43 9.24 0.45
N PRO A 428 -8.58 8.98 1.11
CA PRO A 428 -9.61 8.13 0.53
C PRO A 428 -9.93 8.57 -0.91
N LEU A 429 -10.17 7.61 -1.81
CA LEU A 429 -10.43 7.89 -3.24
C LEU A 429 -11.55 8.92 -3.47
N ALA A 430 -12.55 8.96 -2.58
CA ALA A 430 -13.66 9.90 -2.64
C ALA A 430 -13.39 11.26 -1.95
N ALA A 431 -12.20 11.47 -1.39
CA ALA A 431 -11.88 12.60 -0.51
C ALA A 431 -10.66 13.42 -0.97
N ALA A 432 -10.28 13.37 -2.25
CA ALA A 432 -9.32 14.33 -2.79
C ALA A 432 -9.85 15.75 -2.52
N ALA A 433 -9.13 16.51 -1.69
CA ALA A 433 -9.51 17.87 -1.35
C ALA A 433 -9.42 18.72 -2.62
N PRO A 434 -10.51 19.37 -3.05
CA PRO A 434 -10.51 20.13 -4.30
C PRO A 434 -9.48 21.25 -4.23
N GLY A 435 -8.88 21.68 -5.34
CA GLY A 435 -8.03 22.87 -5.41
C GLY A 435 -8.83 24.16 -5.20
N LEU A 436 -8.16 25.32 -5.12
CA LEU A 436 -8.82 26.61 -5.29
C LEU A 436 -9.10 26.77 -6.80
N HIS A 437 -10.33 27.10 -7.19
CA HIS A 437 -10.73 27.15 -8.61
C HIS A 437 -11.05 28.57 -9.06
N VAL A 438 -10.68 28.92 -10.29
CA VAL A 438 -11.18 30.14 -10.93
C VAL A 438 -12.62 29.92 -11.34
N LYS A 439 -13.54 30.76 -10.88
CA LYS A 439 -14.97 30.71 -11.22
C LYS A 439 -15.36 31.64 -12.36
N HIS A 440 -14.74 32.82 -12.44
CA HIS A 440 -15.07 33.82 -13.43
C HIS A 440 -13.92 34.81 -13.64
N VAL A 441 -13.90 35.41 -14.83
CA VAL A 441 -13.10 36.60 -15.13
C VAL A 441 -14.07 37.72 -15.48
N ARG A 442 -13.89 38.90 -14.87
CA ARG A 442 -14.74 40.07 -15.10
C ARG A 442 -13.91 41.30 -15.43
N LEU A 443 -14.50 42.20 -16.21
CA LEU A 443 -13.99 43.53 -16.47
C LEU A 443 -14.98 44.54 -15.90
N LEU A 444 -14.60 45.22 -14.82
CA LEU A 444 -15.52 46.10 -14.09
C LEU A 444 -15.08 47.56 -14.17
N PRO A 445 -16.00 48.51 -14.42
CA PRO A 445 -15.66 49.92 -14.58
C PRO A 445 -15.22 50.55 -13.25
N ARG A 446 -14.32 51.53 -13.32
CA ARG A 446 -13.97 52.40 -12.18
C ARG A 446 -15.14 53.34 -11.88
N LYS A 447 -16.05 52.98 -10.96
CA LYS A 447 -17.03 53.92 -10.38
C LYS A 447 -16.36 54.79 -9.30
N GLU A 448 -16.80 56.04 -9.18
CA GLU A 448 -16.29 57.00 -8.17
C GLU A 448 -16.74 56.67 -6.73
N THR A 449 -17.69 55.75 -6.54
CA THR A 449 -18.18 55.31 -5.22
C THR A 449 -17.72 53.89 -4.90
N ASN A 450 -17.27 53.70 -3.66
CA ASN A 450 -16.60 52.48 -3.13
C ASN A 450 -17.55 51.29 -2.86
N GLU A 451 -18.77 51.28 -3.38
CA GLU A 451 -19.75 50.21 -3.15
C GLU A 451 -19.85 49.30 -4.38
N MET A 452 -19.53 48.01 -4.19
CA MET A 452 -19.75 46.95 -5.16
C MET A 452 -20.95 46.11 -4.72
N ASP A 453 -21.95 45.97 -5.58
CA ASP A 453 -22.86 44.83 -5.52
C ASP A 453 -22.08 43.59 -5.98
N GLU A 454 -21.84 42.64 -5.07
CA GLU A 454 -21.09 41.42 -5.35
C GLU A 454 -21.86 40.42 -6.24
N ASP A 455 -23.15 40.67 -6.51
CA ASP A 455 -24.10 39.65 -6.99
C ASP A 455 -24.71 39.91 -8.39
N THR A 456 -24.24 40.93 -9.12
CA THR A 456 -24.67 41.12 -10.52
C THR A 456 -23.73 40.38 -11.48
N ASN A 457 -24.27 39.58 -12.40
CA ASN A 457 -23.54 39.01 -13.56
C ASN A 457 -23.03 40.07 -14.56
N ASP A 458 -23.09 41.35 -14.19
CA ASP A 458 -22.72 42.48 -15.02
C ASP A 458 -21.19 42.55 -15.15
N GLY A 459 -20.68 42.58 -16.39
CA GLY A 459 -19.25 42.70 -16.68
C GLY A 459 -18.45 41.39 -16.76
N GLU A 460 -19.09 40.24 -16.96
CA GLU A 460 -18.38 38.99 -17.29
C GLU A 460 -17.57 39.12 -18.58
N LEU A 461 -16.29 38.78 -18.52
CA LEU A 461 -15.38 38.81 -19.64
C LEU A 461 -15.22 37.37 -20.14
N GLY A 462 -15.67 37.10 -21.36
CA GLY A 462 -15.56 35.78 -21.99
C GLY A 462 -14.21 35.59 -22.68
N ASN A 463 -13.70 34.35 -22.71
CA ASN A 463 -12.48 34.06 -23.46
C ASN A 463 -12.70 34.32 -24.95
N ASP A 464 -11.68 34.87 -25.59
CA ASP A 464 -11.64 35.21 -27.01
C ASP A 464 -12.68 36.27 -27.43
N THR A 465 -13.24 37.02 -26.46
CA THR A 465 -14.17 38.13 -26.72
C THR A 465 -13.41 39.44 -26.97
N SER A 466 -14.11 40.42 -27.56
CA SER A 466 -13.57 41.76 -27.82
C SER A 466 -14.07 42.78 -26.80
N VAL A 467 -13.18 43.68 -26.38
CA VAL A 467 -13.45 44.78 -25.47
C VAL A 467 -12.99 46.09 -26.12
N ALA A 468 -13.81 47.14 -26.05
CA ALA A 468 -13.39 48.44 -26.55
C ALA A 468 -12.23 49.02 -25.73
N THR A 469 -11.30 49.71 -26.43
CA THR A 469 -10.12 50.33 -25.79
C THR A 469 -10.48 51.21 -24.59
N ASP A 470 -11.50 52.06 -24.70
CA ASP A 470 -11.91 52.96 -23.60
C ASP A 470 -12.48 52.19 -22.40
N ASP A 471 -13.21 51.10 -22.64
CA ASP A 471 -13.78 50.26 -21.58
C ASP A 471 -12.68 49.52 -20.83
N PHE A 472 -11.70 48.96 -21.54
CA PHE A 472 -10.54 48.32 -20.92
C PHE A 472 -9.73 49.30 -20.06
N LEU A 473 -9.42 50.48 -20.60
CA LEU A 473 -8.59 51.48 -19.92
C LEU A 473 -9.27 52.12 -18.69
N ARG A 474 -10.60 52.13 -18.65
CA ARG A 474 -11.41 52.68 -17.54
C ARG A 474 -11.85 51.62 -16.53
N SER A 475 -11.44 50.36 -16.71
CA SER A 475 -11.87 49.24 -15.88
C SER A 475 -10.72 48.63 -15.06
N PHE A 476 -11.06 47.64 -14.25
CA PHE A 476 -10.12 46.73 -13.60
C PHE A 476 -10.51 45.28 -13.90
N VAL A 477 -9.52 44.40 -13.95
CA VAL A 477 -9.73 42.96 -14.19
C VAL A 477 -9.93 42.27 -12.84
N VAL A 478 -10.98 41.45 -12.74
CA VAL A 478 -11.30 40.68 -11.55
C VAL A 478 -11.27 39.20 -11.89
N VAL A 479 -10.55 38.41 -11.09
CA VAL A 479 -10.56 36.95 -11.15
C VAL A 479 -11.17 36.45 -9.85
N GLY A 480 -12.33 35.81 -9.94
CA GLY A 480 -13.06 35.28 -8.78
C GLY A 480 -12.82 33.80 -8.57
N PHE A 481 -12.84 33.38 -7.31
CA PHE A 481 -12.55 32.01 -6.88
C PHE A 481 -13.73 31.38 -6.13
N ASP A 482 -13.68 30.06 -5.95
CA ASP A 482 -14.63 29.31 -5.13
C ASP A 482 -14.38 29.39 -3.61
N ASP A 483 -13.26 29.97 -3.19
CA ASP A 483 -12.87 30.19 -1.80
C ASP A 483 -12.01 31.48 -1.66
N VAL A 484 -11.68 31.89 -0.44
CA VAL A 484 -10.89 33.09 -0.17
C VAL A 484 -9.39 32.80 -0.42
N PRO A 485 -8.74 33.46 -1.39
CA PRO A 485 -7.31 33.27 -1.61
C PRO A 485 -6.48 33.86 -0.45
N ALA A 486 -5.32 33.27 -0.20
CA ALA A 486 -4.33 33.83 0.71
C ALA A 486 -3.96 35.27 0.33
N PRO A 487 -3.66 36.16 1.31
CA PRO A 487 -3.29 37.55 1.02
C PRO A 487 -2.04 37.64 0.13
N VAL A 488 -2.12 38.40 -0.95
CA VAL A 488 -1.01 38.66 -1.89
C VAL A 488 -0.49 40.08 -1.69
N PRO A 489 0.83 40.32 -1.67
CA PRO A 489 1.38 41.67 -1.61
C PRO A 489 0.90 42.55 -2.77
N ALA A 490 0.65 43.83 -2.51
CA ALA A 490 -0.03 44.73 -3.47
C ALA A 490 0.72 44.95 -4.81
N THR A 491 2.00 44.58 -4.87
CA THR A 491 2.88 44.76 -6.04
C THR A 491 3.32 43.45 -6.67
N ASP A 492 2.86 42.29 -6.19
CA ASP A 492 3.32 40.98 -6.67
C ASP A 492 2.59 40.58 -7.97
N GLN A 493 2.95 41.25 -9.07
CA GLN A 493 2.46 40.97 -10.43
C GLN A 493 2.86 39.57 -10.93
N SER A 494 3.72 38.85 -10.18
CA SER A 494 4.12 37.46 -10.46
C SER A 494 3.00 36.47 -10.18
N VAL A 495 2.00 36.85 -9.36
CA VAL A 495 0.81 36.03 -9.10
C VAL A 495 -0.18 36.17 -10.24
N LEU A 496 -0.51 37.39 -10.65
CA LEU A 496 -1.43 37.69 -11.76
C LEU A 496 -0.77 38.68 -12.71
N THR A 497 -0.50 38.22 -13.93
CA THR A 497 0.09 39.02 -15.00
C THR A 497 -0.94 39.28 -16.10
N VAL A 498 -1.03 40.54 -16.56
CA VAL A 498 -1.80 40.92 -17.74
C VAL A 498 -0.81 41.35 -18.82
N THR A 499 -0.78 40.62 -19.93
CA THR A 499 0.19 40.78 -21.01
C THR A 499 -0.52 41.27 -22.27
N LEU A 500 0.08 42.22 -22.97
CA LEU A 500 -0.39 42.73 -24.26
C LEU A 500 0.56 42.30 -25.37
N ASP A 501 0.03 41.65 -26.41
CA ASP A 501 0.83 41.19 -27.56
C ASP A 501 0.86 42.27 -28.65
N LEU A 502 1.81 43.20 -28.54
CA LEU A 502 1.98 44.30 -29.49
C LEU A 502 2.63 43.83 -30.79
N PRO A 503 2.31 44.43 -31.95
CA PRO A 503 2.96 44.08 -33.20
C PRO A 503 4.45 44.46 -33.19
N TYR A 504 5.28 43.61 -33.80
CA TYR A 504 6.72 43.82 -33.92
C TYR A 504 7.16 43.79 -35.39
N PRO A 505 8.01 44.72 -35.85
CA PRO A 505 8.54 45.86 -35.11
C PRO A 505 7.54 47.01 -34.95
N LEU A 506 7.55 47.67 -33.78
CA LEU A 506 6.53 48.66 -33.42
C LEU A 506 6.89 50.07 -33.92
N SER A 507 8.17 50.45 -33.87
CA SER A 507 8.61 51.80 -34.27
C SER A 507 9.01 51.89 -35.75
N PRO A 508 8.89 53.08 -36.39
CA PRO A 508 9.37 53.29 -37.75
C PRO A 508 10.85 52.94 -37.93
N ALA A 509 11.70 53.30 -36.98
CA ALA A 509 13.14 53.04 -37.03
C ALA A 509 13.46 51.53 -37.02
N GLU A 510 12.73 50.75 -36.22
CA GLU A 510 12.88 49.30 -36.23
C GLU A 510 12.34 48.69 -37.54
N ARG A 511 11.23 49.19 -38.08
CA ARG A 511 10.72 48.73 -39.38
C ARG A 511 11.69 49.02 -40.52
N ASP A 512 12.33 50.18 -40.51
CA ASP A 512 13.36 50.56 -41.49
C ASP A 512 14.56 49.61 -41.43
N ALA A 513 14.96 49.18 -40.23
CA ALA A 513 16.03 48.18 -40.05
C ALA A 513 15.68 46.83 -40.71
N TRP A 514 14.41 46.44 -40.71
CA TRP A 514 13.90 45.24 -41.38
C TRP A 514 13.48 45.47 -42.83
N ARG A 515 13.57 46.71 -43.35
CA ARG A 515 13.11 47.12 -44.69
C ARG A 515 11.63 46.82 -44.93
N LEU A 516 10.80 47.00 -43.91
CA LEU A 516 9.36 46.76 -44.00
C LEU A 516 8.60 48.04 -44.36
N PRO A 517 7.57 47.97 -45.24
CA PRO A 517 6.67 49.10 -45.49
C PRO A 517 5.85 49.45 -44.23
N PRO A 518 5.31 50.69 -44.15
CA PRO A 518 4.42 51.10 -43.07
C PRO A 518 3.24 50.14 -42.88
N GLY A 519 2.95 49.77 -41.62
CA GLY A 519 1.86 48.85 -41.28
C GLY A 519 2.15 47.36 -41.47
N GLN A 520 3.35 46.97 -41.95
CA GLN A 520 3.74 45.55 -42.01
C GLN A 520 4.47 45.10 -40.74
N PHE A 521 4.10 43.92 -40.23
CA PHE A 521 4.63 43.34 -39.01
C PHE A 521 5.18 41.93 -39.25
N LEU A 522 6.23 41.56 -38.52
CA LEU A 522 6.84 40.22 -38.56
C LEU A 522 6.23 39.26 -37.53
N GLY A 523 5.67 39.79 -36.45
CA GLY A 523 5.09 39.00 -35.37
C GLY A 523 4.60 39.90 -34.25
N THR A 524 4.59 39.36 -33.02
CA THR A 524 4.19 40.10 -31.82
C THR A 524 5.28 40.07 -30.77
N GLN A 525 5.45 41.18 -30.05
CA GLN A 525 6.23 41.30 -28.84
C GLN A 525 5.28 41.41 -27.64
N SER A 526 5.44 40.53 -26.66
CA SER A 526 4.63 40.53 -25.44
C SER A 526 5.14 41.57 -24.44
N PHE A 527 4.22 42.36 -23.89
CA PHE A 527 4.49 43.38 -22.87
C PHE A 527 3.62 43.14 -21.65
N ASP A 528 4.25 42.86 -20.51
CA ASP A 528 3.53 42.78 -19.23
C ASP A 528 3.14 44.18 -18.78
N LEU A 529 1.84 44.35 -18.53
CA LEU A 529 1.24 45.62 -18.18
C LEU A 529 1.45 45.90 -16.68
N ALA A 530 2.00 47.08 -16.38
CA ALA A 530 2.12 47.56 -15.02
C ALA A 530 0.73 47.80 -14.37
N GLY A 531 0.54 47.25 -13.17
CA GLY A 531 -0.66 47.44 -12.37
C GLY A 531 -0.48 47.11 -10.89
N VAL A 532 -1.52 47.37 -10.10
CA VAL A 532 -1.58 47.04 -8.67
C VAL A 532 -2.55 45.89 -8.48
N LEU A 533 -2.12 44.86 -7.76
CA LEU A 533 -2.95 43.70 -7.42
C LEU A 533 -3.53 43.87 -6.02
N LYS A 534 -4.81 43.58 -5.82
CA LYS A 534 -5.46 43.64 -4.51
C LYS A 534 -6.36 42.42 -4.28
N ASN A 535 -6.34 41.87 -3.07
CA ASN A 535 -7.36 40.93 -2.63
C ASN A 535 -8.69 41.66 -2.38
N ALA A 536 -9.80 41.05 -2.79
CA ALA A 536 -11.16 41.53 -2.57
C ALA A 536 -12.07 40.32 -2.31
N GLY A 537 -12.21 39.93 -1.03
CA GLY A 537 -12.99 38.75 -0.65
C GLY A 537 -12.45 37.48 -1.32
N SER A 538 -13.31 36.75 -2.02
CA SER A 538 -12.98 35.58 -2.84
C SER A 538 -12.45 35.93 -4.24
N ALA A 539 -11.91 37.13 -4.45
CA ALA A 539 -11.39 37.55 -5.75
C ALA A 539 -10.05 38.30 -5.66
N LEU A 540 -9.31 38.29 -6.77
CA LEU A 540 -8.16 39.16 -7.01
C LEU A 540 -8.53 40.24 -8.02
N ARG A 541 -8.10 41.48 -7.74
CA ARG A 541 -8.34 42.66 -8.58
C ARG A 541 -7.04 43.23 -9.09
N TRP A 542 -6.86 43.22 -10.41
CA TRP A 542 -5.74 43.88 -11.08
C TRP A 542 -6.18 45.24 -11.62
N ILE A 543 -5.48 46.29 -11.18
CA ILE A 543 -5.80 47.68 -11.50
C ILE A 543 -4.66 48.26 -12.35
N PRO A 544 -4.90 48.69 -13.60
CA PRO A 544 -3.83 49.21 -14.44
C PRO A 544 -3.28 50.53 -13.90
N ASP A 545 -1.96 50.71 -13.99
CA ASP A 545 -1.26 51.91 -13.55
C ASP A 545 -1.71 53.15 -14.36
N LEU A 546 -1.81 54.32 -13.71
CA LEU A 546 -2.31 55.54 -14.36
C LEU A 546 -1.37 56.08 -15.44
N PHE A 547 -0.06 55.91 -15.30
CA PHE A 547 0.90 56.29 -16.34
C PHE A 547 0.81 55.33 -17.53
N LEU A 548 0.68 54.03 -17.26
CA LEU A 548 0.42 53.03 -18.30
C LEU A 548 -0.84 53.37 -19.10
N VAL A 549 -1.97 53.66 -18.43
CA VAL A 549 -3.24 54.00 -19.09
C VAL A 549 -3.07 55.15 -20.09
N LYS A 550 -2.39 56.24 -19.69
CA LYS A 550 -2.15 57.39 -20.57
C LYS A 550 -1.29 57.03 -21.79
N ARG A 551 -0.25 56.22 -21.59
CA ARG A 551 0.65 55.80 -22.69
C ARG A 551 -0.03 54.82 -23.64
N LEU A 552 -0.73 53.84 -23.09
CA LEU A 552 -1.44 52.83 -23.86
C LEU A 552 -2.57 53.46 -24.69
N GLN A 553 -3.30 54.44 -24.13
CA GLN A 553 -4.29 55.20 -24.90
C GLN A 553 -3.69 55.88 -26.14
N SER A 554 -2.53 56.53 -25.98
CA SER A 554 -1.85 57.18 -27.11
C SER A 554 -1.37 56.17 -28.16
N LEU A 555 -0.89 55.00 -27.73
CA LEU A 555 -0.41 53.95 -28.62
C LEU A 555 -1.56 53.32 -29.41
N LEU A 556 -2.67 53.00 -28.74
CA LEU A 556 -3.82 52.34 -29.34
C LEU A 556 -4.59 53.24 -30.32
N LEU A 557 -4.43 54.57 -30.23
CA LEU A 557 -5.00 55.53 -31.18
C LEU A 557 -4.17 55.70 -32.46
N ASP A 558 -2.97 55.12 -32.55
CA ASP A 558 -2.16 55.17 -33.76
C ASP A 558 -2.84 54.42 -34.91
N LYS A 559 -2.87 55.05 -36.09
CA LYS A 559 -3.50 54.51 -37.30
C LYS A 559 -2.77 53.28 -37.82
N GLU A 560 -1.48 53.16 -37.55
CA GLU A 560 -0.68 52.01 -38.00
C GLU A 560 -0.92 50.75 -37.16
N MET A 561 -1.57 50.85 -35.99
CA MET A 561 -1.89 49.69 -35.17
C MET A 561 -2.97 48.80 -35.78
N PRO A 562 -2.92 47.47 -35.55
CA PRO A 562 -3.99 46.55 -35.95
C PRO A 562 -5.32 46.89 -35.26
N ASP A 563 -6.43 46.52 -35.91
CA ASP A 563 -7.78 46.81 -35.42
C ASP A 563 -8.12 46.14 -34.08
N ARG A 564 -7.46 45.01 -33.79
CA ARG A 564 -7.55 44.31 -32.50
C ARG A 564 -6.18 43.84 -32.04
N ILE A 565 -5.96 43.87 -30.74
CA ILE A 565 -4.70 43.43 -30.11
C ILE A 565 -5.03 42.41 -29.04
N ARG A 566 -4.29 41.30 -29.00
CA ARG A 566 -4.53 40.23 -28.02
C ARG A 566 -4.01 40.66 -26.65
N CYS A 567 -4.86 40.51 -25.65
CA CYS A 567 -4.50 40.61 -24.24
C CYS A 567 -4.63 39.23 -23.60
N ARG A 568 -3.67 38.87 -22.74
CA ARG A 568 -3.62 37.61 -22.02
C ARG A 568 -3.55 37.88 -20.53
N LEU A 569 -4.34 37.17 -19.76
CA LEU A 569 -4.24 37.09 -18.31
C LEU A 569 -3.65 35.73 -17.96
N THR A 570 -2.63 35.75 -17.11
CA THR A 570 -2.03 34.54 -16.54
C THR A 570 -2.07 34.64 -15.02
N LEU A 571 -2.59 33.61 -14.37
CA LEU A 571 -2.58 33.48 -12.92
C LEU A 571 -1.72 32.26 -12.55
N ASN A 572 -0.69 32.49 -11.74
CA ASN A 572 0.29 31.47 -11.35
C ASN A 572 -0.32 30.51 -10.32
N GLY A 573 -0.50 29.25 -10.73
CA GLY A 573 -1.11 28.19 -9.93
C GLY A 573 -0.33 27.83 -8.67
N ARG A 574 0.99 28.03 -8.70
CA ARG A 574 1.89 27.70 -7.58
C ARG A 574 2.03 28.83 -6.57
N ALA A 575 1.64 30.04 -6.94
CA ALA A 575 1.80 31.23 -6.10
C ALA A 575 0.53 31.58 -5.31
N LEU A 576 -0.56 30.83 -5.48
CA LEU A 576 -1.85 31.10 -4.85
C LEU A 576 -2.40 29.86 -4.15
N THR A 577 -2.87 30.03 -2.92
CA THR A 577 -3.51 29.00 -2.09
C THR A 577 -4.78 29.55 -1.45
N ALA A 578 -5.66 28.68 -0.94
CA ALA A 578 -6.76 29.11 -0.08
C ALA A 578 -6.23 29.59 1.28
N LYS A 579 -6.83 30.66 1.83
CA LYS A 579 -6.36 31.35 3.04
C LYS A 579 -6.21 30.43 4.26
N ASP A 580 -7.21 29.59 4.49
CA ASP A 580 -7.26 28.69 5.66
C ASP A 580 -6.77 27.26 5.34
N HIS A 581 -6.40 27.00 4.08
CA HIS A 581 -5.95 25.70 3.58
C HIS A 581 -4.72 25.87 2.67
N PRO A 582 -3.51 26.03 3.23
CA PRO A 582 -2.30 26.33 2.45
C PRO A 582 -1.84 25.18 1.53
N ASP A 583 -2.31 23.96 1.77
CA ASP A 583 -2.13 22.81 0.87
C ASP A 583 -3.09 22.84 -0.34
N ARG A 584 -4.11 23.68 -0.30
CA ARG A 584 -5.09 23.90 -1.38
C ARG A 584 -4.58 24.95 -2.36
N LEU A 585 -3.63 24.56 -3.22
CA LEU A 585 -3.11 25.38 -4.32
C LEU A 585 -4.22 25.73 -5.32
N LEU A 586 -4.05 26.84 -6.04
CA LEU A 586 -4.86 27.13 -7.21
C LEU A 586 -4.69 26.01 -8.24
N ASN A 587 -5.82 25.48 -8.70
CA ASN A 587 -5.86 24.65 -9.88
C ASN A 587 -6.39 25.48 -11.04
N GLY A 588 -5.48 26.05 -11.81
CA GLY A 588 -5.81 26.94 -12.92
C GLY A 588 -6.15 26.22 -14.23
N LEU A 589 -6.17 24.89 -14.26
CA LEU A 589 -6.47 24.15 -15.47
C LEU A 589 -7.93 24.40 -15.89
N ALA A 590 -8.12 25.17 -16.97
CA ALA A 590 -9.41 25.38 -17.57
C ALA A 590 -9.56 24.50 -18.83
N LEU A 591 -10.69 23.81 -18.94
CA LEU A 591 -11.05 23.11 -20.18
C LEU A 591 -11.46 24.14 -21.24
N THR A 592 -11.14 23.87 -22.50
CA THR A 592 -11.52 24.74 -23.62
C THR A 592 -12.56 24.08 -24.52
N ARG A 593 -13.44 24.88 -25.10
CA ARG A 593 -14.49 24.44 -26.02
C ARG A 593 -14.54 25.36 -27.25
N PRO A 594 -14.50 24.85 -28.48
CA PRO A 594 -14.70 25.68 -29.67
C PRO A 594 -16.15 26.15 -29.77
N ARG A 595 -16.36 27.41 -30.17
CA ARG A 595 -17.67 28.00 -30.48
C ARG A 595 -17.98 27.90 -31.98
N PRO A 596 -19.28 27.93 -32.39
CA PRO A 596 -19.66 27.88 -33.80
C PRO A 596 -19.12 29.02 -34.68
N ASP A 597 -18.78 30.16 -34.08
CA ASP A 597 -18.20 31.33 -34.76
C ASP A 597 -16.68 31.23 -34.98
N GLY A 598 -16.06 30.11 -34.58
CA GLY A 598 -14.63 29.86 -34.70
C GLY A 598 -13.79 30.38 -33.52
N THR A 599 -14.42 30.99 -32.51
CA THR A 599 -13.73 31.40 -31.27
C THR A 599 -13.59 30.26 -30.27
N THR A 600 -12.74 30.42 -29.25
CA THR A 600 -12.59 29.43 -28.17
C THR A 600 -13.13 29.94 -26.85
N GLU A 601 -13.96 29.14 -26.19
CA GLU A 601 -14.43 29.37 -24.82
C GLU A 601 -13.54 28.65 -23.81
N VAL A 602 -13.30 29.29 -22.66
CA VAL A 602 -12.73 28.69 -21.46
C VAL A 602 -13.90 28.32 -20.56
N VAL A 603 -14.02 27.04 -20.22
CA VAL A 603 -15.07 26.51 -19.32
C VAL A 603 -14.62 26.72 -17.88
N LEU A 604 -15.45 27.43 -17.11
CA LEU A 604 -15.25 27.68 -15.69
C LEU A 604 -16.39 27.02 -14.87
N PRO A 605 -16.15 26.55 -13.63
CA PRO A 605 -14.89 26.66 -12.89
C PRO A 605 -13.77 25.76 -13.46
N THR A 606 -12.51 26.08 -13.11
CA THR A 606 -11.35 25.23 -13.41
C THR A 606 -11.45 23.85 -12.72
N VAL A 607 -10.65 22.87 -13.16
CA VAL A 607 -10.74 21.45 -12.74
C VAL A 607 -9.52 20.99 -11.94
N ASP A 608 -9.63 19.83 -11.29
CA ASP A 608 -8.63 19.35 -10.34
C ASP A 608 -7.49 18.48 -10.89
N ASP A 609 -7.44 18.26 -12.19
CA ASP A 609 -6.54 17.25 -12.79
C ASP A 609 -5.04 17.57 -12.62
N VAL A 610 -4.66 18.85 -12.51
CA VAL A 610 -3.24 19.26 -12.41
C VAL A 610 -3.02 20.25 -11.28
N ARG A 611 -2.57 19.76 -10.12
CA ARG A 611 -2.30 20.59 -8.94
C ARG A 611 -1.29 21.71 -9.24
N GLY A 612 -1.67 22.95 -8.95
CA GLY A 612 -0.81 24.12 -9.17
C GLY A 612 -0.67 24.52 -10.64
N ALA A 613 -1.57 24.09 -11.53
CA ALA A 613 -1.61 24.54 -12.91
C ALA A 613 -1.87 26.04 -13.01
N ASP A 614 -1.19 26.71 -13.94
CA ASP A 614 -1.43 28.12 -14.22
C ASP A 614 -2.74 28.29 -14.99
N PHE A 615 -3.51 29.31 -14.64
CA PHE A 615 -4.71 29.68 -15.40
C PHE A 615 -4.32 30.70 -16.47
N THR A 616 -4.61 30.38 -17.74
CA THR A 616 -4.41 31.29 -18.86
C THR A 616 -5.75 31.62 -19.52
N PHE A 617 -5.98 32.90 -19.73
CA PHE A 617 -7.20 33.45 -20.33
C PHE A 617 -6.83 34.55 -21.30
N TRP A 618 -7.51 34.68 -22.44
CA TRP A 618 -7.22 35.77 -23.38
C TRP A 618 -8.48 36.40 -23.95
N PHE A 619 -8.36 37.66 -24.35
CA PHE A 619 -9.40 38.46 -24.99
C PHE A 619 -8.74 39.48 -25.92
N TRP A 620 -9.53 40.20 -26.69
CA TRP A 620 -9.07 41.18 -27.67
C TRP A 620 -9.42 42.60 -27.21
N ILE A 621 -8.48 43.52 -27.34
CA ILE A 621 -8.74 44.95 -27.21
C ILE A 621 -8.98 45.49 -28.62
N GLU A 622 -10.18 46.00 -28.88
CA GLU A 622 -10.56 46.61 -30.14
C GLU A 622 -10.30 48.10 -30.14
N ARG A 623 -9.66 48.57 -31.22
CA ARG A 623 -9.35 49.98 -31.43
C ARG A 623 -10.62 50.77 -31.75
N ALA A 624 -10.75 51.96 -31.16
CA ALA A 624 -11.82 52.89 -31.51
C ALA A 624 -11.66 53.35 -32.98
N ARG A 625 -12.63 53.02 -33.84
CA ARG A 625 -12.67 53.57 -35.21
C ARG A 625 -13.03 55.05 -35.15
N VAL A 626 -12.12 55.92 -35.58
CA VAL A 626 -12.45 57.33 -35.85
C VAL A 626 -13.42 57.34 -37.04
N LYS A 627 -14.72 57.51 -36.79
CA LYS A 627 -15.68 57.83 -37.86
C LYS A 627 -15.21 59.12 -38.52
N SER A 628 -14.71 59.06 -39.76
CA SER A 628 -14.60 60.26 -40.57
C SER A 628 -16.01 60.83 -40.73
N ALA A 629 -16.21 62.08 -40.33
CA ALA A 629 -17.37 62.84 -40.73
C ALA A 629 -17.28 63.07 -42.25
N PHE A 630 -17.77 62.11 -43.02
CA PHE A 630 -18.15 62.28 -44.41
C PHE A 630 -19.62 61.90 -44.50
N ASP A 631 -20.44 62.92 -44.72
CA ASP A 631 -21.88 62.83 -44.91
C ASP A 631 -22.13 62.34 -46.34
N ASP A 632 -22.64 61.11 -46.49
CA ASP A 632 -22.98 60.51 -47.79
C ASP A 632 -24.27 61.12 -48.40
N SER A 633 -24.83 62.20 -47.83
CA SER A 633 -26.08 62.80 -48.31
C SER A 633 -25.94 63.76 -49.51
N THR A 634 -24.80 63.79 -50.20
CA THR A 634 -24.62 64.62 -51.41
C THR A 634 -23.91 63.84 -52.52
N PHE A 635 -24.57 62.84 -53.08
CA PHE A 635 -24.33 62.41 -54.45
C PHE A 635 -25.66 62.28 -55.18
N ASP A 636 -25.86 63.16 -56.16
CA ASP A 636 -27.01 63.21 -57.06
C ASP A 636 -26.82 62.14 -58.15
N GLU A 637 -27.72 61.16 -58.22
CA GLU A 637 -27.66 59.98 -59.11
C GLU A 637 -27.89 60.29 -60.62
N ASN A 638 -27.80 61.55 -61.06
CA ASN A 638 -28.17 61.97 -62.42
C ASN A 638 -27.07 62.64 -63.24
N VAL A 639 -25.80 62.27 -63.06
CA VAL A 639 -24.75 62.65 -64.01
C VAL A 639 -23.87 61.44 -64.29
N PHE A 640 -24.23 60.66 -65.30
CA PHE A 640 -23.37 59.99 -66.30
C PHE A 640 -24.17 58.83 -66.93
N SER A 641 -24.96 59.19 -67.96
CA SER A 641 -25.34 58.32 -69.07
C SER A 641 -24.23 58.29 -70.12
#